data_AF-A0A954J6X7-F1
#
_entry.id   AF-A0A954J6X7-F1
#
_cell.length_a   1.000
_cell.length_b   1.000
_cell.length_c   1.000
_cell.angle_alpha   90.00
_cell.angle_beta   90.00
_cell.angle_gamma   90.00
#
_symmetry.space_group_name_H-M   'P 1'
#
loop_
_entity.id
_entity.type
_entity.pdbx_description
1 polymer ?
#
loop_
_entity_poly.entity_id
_entity_poly.type
_entity_poly.pdbx_seq_one_letter_code
_entity_poly.pdbx_strand_id
1 'polypeptide(L)'
;MATNWYALIGENVIGPIGAAGLKAMASQGQIGEQTLIRKGETGAWVLASQVQGLISPGATRPSSDATEPVAAEAQPTIPPPPVEVQPPHAETVPLQTPQASQSGSHRMLYWIIGGGVALVGFSVVMLTVVIGFIGVTYFHKADDEATRTITQELRQEAEIDAAEKREIQLQQEREAWLSANFKSELATKIRENAPQRESVLYDKLTDFNLQSLPSDWINASRTIHPRIYSGRLDHGSPFLIDENTLALLVTNGGLFFELWHIDLKSGNFRKVTEWKKGEDKGRYRSVTTHRKQGQIVQQFQFINVREQQRTPQFQGFASYGWLELKTGKMTSTTVEHSVNRNVEFMMQKLQEPQLPADTLIQITNGPAALSQANEKLARIGMIFDERQAAIHLDSKLSTAWQQSLRDISFSDTAAPEKLQTLVAAVNRAPRCTLIDNLKPTLQLAVATSRQDPQGVQAYLQGNPAHYLNQHGSMQLLHLHAIQGDEFEKYFRFQENDPGTPARDLAILRIHELAFTKVCQEASIEGFDKFCHAFPGALQSAQAFQNAYDLELERARFEIEHASDPDKKLEQIANGFYVQWRDALRQKNIIVAERLWKILTEETDFNRTQAASRTQDARDRDDYRAQMLKIQKERNEILTRIEHIQREQLAVAREQLQVAYEANAIARDGNAILGRINGNLNSIKGIVSGW
;
A
#
# COMPACT_ATOMS: atom_id res chain seq x y z
N MET A 1 10.65 19.67 28.92
CA MET A 1 9.94 18.68 28.09
C MET A 1 8.46 18.82 28.34
N ALA A 2 7.65 19.04 27.30
CA ALA A 2 6.21 19.11 27.45
C ALA A 2 5.71 17.76 27.99
N THR A 3 5.02 17.78 29.12
CA THR A 3 4.39 16.58 29.66
C THR A 3 3.07 16.37 28.94
N ASN A 4 2.97 15.28 28.18
CA ASN A 4 1.75 14.88 27.51
C ASN A 4 0.82 14.16 28.51
N TRP A 5 -0.46 14.49 28.48
CA TRP A 5 -1.52 13.87 29.28
C TRP A 5 -2.54 13.18 28.38
N TYR A 6 -3.18 12.15 28.90
CA TYR A 6 -4.26 11.43 28.23
C TYR A 6 -5.45 11.35 29.19
N ALA A 7 -6.67 11.50 28.68
CA ALA A 7 -7.92 11.39 29.43
C ALA A 7 -8.82 10.33 28.82
N LEU A 8 -9.46 9.50 29.65
CA LEU A 8 -10.43 8.49 29.24
C LEU A 8 -11.84 9.06 29.47
N ILE A 9 -12.49 9.49 28.38
CA ILE A 9 -13.85 10.05 28.41
C ILE A 9 -14.79 9.04 27.76
N GLY A 10 -15.64 8.40 28.57
CA GLY A 10 -16.36 7.20 28.14
C GLY A 10 -15.39 6.04 27.94
N GLU A 11 -15.38 5.45 26.74
CA GLU A 11 -14.47 4.37 26.35
C GLU A 11 -13.30 4.86 25.48
N ASN A 12 -13.24 6.16 25.18
CA ASN A 12 -12.26 6.74 24.26
C ASN A 12 -11.10 7.41 25.02
N VAL A 13 -9.87 7.07 24.61
CA VAL A 13 -8.64 7.72 25.11
C VAL A 13 -8.31 8.93 24.24
N ILE A 14 -8.33 10.12 24.83
CA ILE A 14 -8.04 11.39 24.17
C ILE A 14 -6.66 11.88 24.63
N GLY A 15 -5.73 12.07 23.70
CA GLY A 15 -4.37 12.56 23.93
C GLY A 15 -3.47 12.42 22.69
N PRO A 16 -2.26 13.02 22.68
CA PRO A 16 -1.61 13.76 23.76
C PRO A 16 -2.16 15.18 23.95
N ILE A 17 -2.61 15.51 25.17
CA ILE A 17 -3.06 16.86 25.56
C ILE A 17 -2.00 17.49 26.48
N GLY A 18 -1.63 18.75 26.24
CA GLY A 18 -0.77 19.49 27.17
C GLY A 18 -1.50 19.84 28.48
N ALA A 19 -0.77 20.09 29.58
CA ALA A 19 -1.37 20.41 30.88
C ALA A 19 -2.38 21.59 30.84
N ALA A 20 -2.16 22.57 29.96
CA ALA A 20 -3.09 23.69 29.75
C ALA A 20 -4.41 23.24 29.09
N GLY A 21 -4.35 22.35 28.10
CA GLY A 21 -5.53 21.78 27.47
C GLY A 21 -6.34 20.90 28.42
N LEU A 22 -5.66 20.12 29.27
CA LEU A 22 -6.31 19.30 30.28
C LEU A 22 -7.12 20.15 31.28
N LYS A 23 -6.56 21.28 31.72
CA LYS A 23 -7.28 22.25 32.58
C LYS A 23 -8.45 22.92 31.87
N ALA A 24 -8.31 23.25 30.59
CA ALA A 24 -9.41 23.82 29.80
C ALA A 24 -10.58 22.83 29.65
N MET A 25 -10.30 21.56 29.39
CA MET A 25 -11.32 20.51 29.31
C MET A 25 -12.01 20.27 30.66
N ALA A 26 -11.25 20.33 31.77
CA ALA A 26 -11.82 20.25 33.12
C ALA A 26 -12.70 21.47 33.44
N SER A 27 -12.28 22.69 33.09
CA SER A 27 -13.09 23.90 33.31
C SER A 27 -14.34 23.95 32.44
N GLN A 28 -14.32 23.30 31.27
CA GLN A 28 -15.49 23.14 30.39
C GLN A 28 -16.43 22.01 30.83
N GLY A 29 -16.08 21.25 31.87
CA GLY A 29 -16.88 20.12 32.37
C GLY A 29 -16.81 18.86 31.49
N GLN A 30 -15.87 18.79 30.54
CA GLN A 30 -15.63 17.58 29.74
C GLN A 30 -14.89 16.51 30.54
N ILE A 31 -14.01 16.93 31.46
CA ILE A 31 -13.33 16.07 32.42
C ILE A 31 -13.98 16.31 33.79
N GLY A 32 -14.72 15.33 34.29
CA GLY A 32 -15.33 15.34 35.62
C GLY A 32 -14.42 14.71 36.67
N GLU A 33 -14.82 14.77 37.94
CA GLU A 33 -14.05 14.23 39.07
C GLU A 33 -13.73 12.75 38.98
N GLN A 34 -14.61 11.99 38.30
CA GLN A 34 -14.50 10.55 38.09
C GLN A 34 -13.79 10.16 36.78
N THR A 35 -13.44 11.13 35.93
CA THR A 35 -12.74 10.86 34.68
C THR A 35 -11.33 10.37 34.97
N LEU A 36 -10.92 9.26 34.35
CA LEU A 36 -9.56 8.72 34.49
C LEU A 36 -8.59 9.48 33.58
N ILE A 37 -7.45 9.89 34.12
CA ILE A 37 -6.39 10.58 33.39
C ILE A 37 -5.03 9.93 33.69
N ARG A 38 -4.11 9.98 32.74
CA ARG A 38 -2.74 9.50 32.93
C ARG A 38 -1.70 10.46 32.36
N LYS A 39 -0.52 10.45 32.95
CA LYS A 39 0.64 11.26 32.54
C LYS A 39 1.54 10.41 31.64
N GLY A 40 1.63 10.76 30.36
CA GLY A 40 2.33 9.97 29.33
C GLY A 40 1.54 8.74 28.85
N GLU A 41 2.05 8.08 27.82
CA GLU A 41 1.39 6.93 27.19
C GLU A 41 1.37 5.68 28.08
N THR A 42 2.37 5.52 28.95
CA THR A 42 2.54 4.34 29.83
C THR A 42 2.23 4.64 31.30
N GLY A 43 1.74 5.85 31.61
CA GLY A 43 1.38 6.23 32.97
C GLY A 43 0.18 5.46 33.51
N ALA A 44 0.15 5.23 34.82
CA ALA A 44 -1.04 4.70 35.49
C ALA A 44 -2.23 5.67 35.35
N TRP A 45 -3.44 5.11 35.21
CA TRP A 45 -4.68 5.87 35.21
C TRP A 45 -5.03 6.30 36.64
N VAL A 46 -5.27 7.60 36.82
CA VAL A 46 -5.54 8.26 38.09
C VAL A 46 -6.81 9.09 37.91
N LEU A 47 -7.69 9.14 38.91
CA LEU A 47 -8.90 9.97 38.83
C LEU A 47 -8.53 11.46 38.71
N ALA A 48 -9.27 12.21 37.89
CA ALA A 48 -9.02 13.63 37.68
C ALA A 48 -9.11 14.45 38.99
N SER A 49 -9.95 14.01 39.93
CA SER A 49 -10.05 14.57 41.29
C SER A 49 -8.76 14.45 42.12
N GLN A 50 -7.91 13.47 41.84
CA GLN A 50 -6.65 13.26 42.54
C GLN A 50 -5.50 14.11 41.96
N VAL A 51 -5.68 14.69 40.78
CA VAL A 51 -4.67 15.56 40.17
C VAL A 51 -4.85 16.99 40.67
N GLN A 52 -3.97 17.38 41.59
CA GLN A 52 -4.03 18.67 42.27
C GLN A 52 -4.07 19.85 41.27
N GLY A 53 -5.11 20.68 41.39
CA GLY A 53 -5.29 21.88 40.57
C GLY A 53 -5.85 21.62 39.17
N LEU A 54 -6.32 20.40 38.88
CA LEU A 54 -7.08 20.11 37.65
C LEU A 54 -8.56 20.49 37.78
N ILE A 55 -9.18 20.16 38.92
CA ILE A 55 -10.57 20.50 39.24
C ILE A 55 -10.55 21.47 40.42
N SER A 56 -11.18 22.63 40.25
CA SER A 56 -11.29 23.62 41.32
C SER A 56 -12.38 23.19 42.31
N PRO A 57 -12.05 22.94 43.60
CA PRO A 57 -13.03 22.60 44.61
C PRO A 57 -13.97 23.80 44.81
N GLY A 58 -15.19 23.70 44.29
CA GLY A 58 -16.18 24.79 44.35
C GLY A 58 -16.89 25.11 43.03
N ALA A 59 -16.52 24.47 41.92
CA ALA A 59 -17.32 24.51 40.69
C ALA A 59 -18.54 23.56 40.80
N THR A 60 -19.40 23.81 41.78
CA THR A 60 -20.67 23.09 41.93
C THR A 60 -21.56 23.45 40.75
N ARG A 61 -21.81 22.46 39.89
CA ARG A 61 -22.67 22.56 38.71
C ARG A 61 -24.04 23.15 39.10
N PRO A 62 -24.64 24.05 38.32
CA PRO A 62 -26.03 24.45 38.55
C PRO A 62 -26.91 23.21 38.48
N SER A 63 -27.58 22.91 39.60
CA SER A 63 -28.51 21.80 39.74
C SER A 63 -29.61 21.98 38.70
N SER A 64 -29.68 21.07 37.73
CA SER A 64 -30.87 20.91 36.89
C SER A 64 -31.88 20.16 37.74
N ASP A 65 -32.72 20.90 38.46
CA ASP A 65 -33.89 20.37 39.16
C ASP A 65 -34.80 19.66 38.15
N ALA A 66 -34.77 18.33 38.18
CA ALA A 66 -35.83 17.48 37.69
C ALA A 66 -36.21 16.53 38.84
N THR A 67 -37.34 16.86 39.46
CA THR A 67 -38.01 16.11 40.51
C THR A 67 -38.30 14.68 40.07
N GLU A 68 -37.75 13.70 40.79
CA GLU A 68 -38.13 12.29 40.69
C GLU A 68 -38.84 11.85 42.00
N PRO A 69 -40.04 11.23 41.93
CA PRO A 69 -40.76 10.78 43.11
C PRO A 69 -40.26 9.41 43.57
N VAL A 70 -40.01 9.32 44.89
CA VAL A 70 -39.70 8.10 45.63
C VAL A 70 -40.83 7.08 45.49
N ALA A 71 -40.54 5.92 44.89
CA ALA A 71 -41.38 4.73 44.94
C ALA A 71 -40.57 3.54 45.49
N ALA A 72 -41.12 2.96 46.56
CA ALA A 72 -40.50 1.96 47.42
C ALA A 72 -40.29 0.60 46.73
N GLU A 73 -39.18 -0.05 47.11
CA GLU A 73 -38.84 -1.44 46.83
C GLU A 73 -39.98 -2.40 47.18
N ALA A 74 -40.43 -3.17 46.18
CA ALA A 74 -41.19 -4.40 46.36
C ALA A 74 -40.40 -5.56 45.73
N GLN A 75 -40.16 -6.60 46.53
CA GLN A 75 -39.45 -7.82 46.15
C GLN A 75 -40.16 -8.58 45.01
N PRO A 76 -39.43 -9.14 44.04
CA PRO A 76 -40.03 -9.98 43.00
C PRO A 76 -40.37 -11.37 43.55
N THR A 77 -41.67 -11.70 43.51
CA THR A 77 -42.19 -13.04 43.77
C THR A 77 -42.02 -13.90 42.52
N ILE A 78 -41.47 -15.10 42.71
CA ILE A 78 -41.23 -16.12 41.67
C ILE A 78 -42.59 -16.65 41.17
N PRO A 79 -42.90 -16.60 39.86
CA PRO A 79 -44.10 -17.24 39.32
C PRO A 79 -43.92 -18.76 39.18
N PRO A 80 -44.99 -19.56 39.40
CA PRO A 80 -44.95 -21.02 39.26
C PRO A 80 -44.82 -21.47 37.78
N PRO A 81 -44.27 -22.68 37.53
CA PRO A 81 -43.98 -23.16 36.19
C PRO A 81 -45.24 -23.45 35.36
N PRO A 82 -45.20 -23.28 34.01
CA PRO A 82 -46.32 -23.54 33.12
C PRO A 82 -46.63 -25.04 33.03
N VAL A 83 -47.93 -25.35 33.07
CA VAL A 83 -48.49 -26.67 32.79
C VAL A 83 -48.21 -27.08 31.35
N GLU A 84 -47.52 -28.21 31.19
CA GLU A 84 -47.22 -28.88 29.92
C GLU A 84 -48.51 -29.48 29.32
N VAL A 85 -48.96 -28.90 28.21
CA VAL A 85 -50.12 -29.37 27.45
C VAL A 85 -49.65 -30.44 26.46
N GLN A 86 -50.07 -31.69 26.70
CA GLN A 86 -49.89 -32.82 25.80
C GLN A 86 -50.65 -32.63 24.47
N PRO A 87 -50.06 -32.98 23.31
CA PRO A 87 -50.78 -33.10 22.05
C PRO A 87 -51.56 -34.44 21.96
N PRO A 88 -52.68 -34.47 21.21
CA PRO A 88 -53.63 -35.59 21.21
C PRO A 88 -53.10 -36.81 20.45
N HIS A 89 -53.22 -37.97 21.09
CA HIS A 89 -53.05 -39.28 20.45
C HIS A 89 -54.13 -39.52 19.39
N ALA A 90 -53.69 -39.78 18.16
CA ALA A 90 -54.53 -40.33 17.11
C ALA A 90 -54.81 -41.81 17.36
N GLU A 91 -56.09 -42.12 17.32
CA GLU A 91 -56.77 -43.38 17.52
C GLU A 91 -56.56 -44.31 16.30
N THR A 92 -55.94 -45.48 16.51
CA THR A 92 -55.94 -46.57 15.54
C THR A 92 -56.86 -47.70 16.01
N VAL A 93 -57.88 -47.93 15.18
CA VAL A 93 -58.95 -48.93 15.28
C VAL A 93 -58.42 -50.38 15.34
N PRO A 94 -59.01 -51.27 16.16
CA PRO A 94 -58.73 -52.70 16.13
C PRO A 94 -59.70 -53.43 15.19
N LEU A 95 -59.19 -54.33 14.34
CA LEU A 95 -60.00 -55.29 13.58
C LEU A 95 -59.82 -56.71 14.13
N GLN A 96 -60.95 -57.40 14.27
CA GLN A 96 -61.16 -58.68 14.92
C GLN A 96 -60.64 -59.90 14.12
N THR A 97 -60.19 -60.90 14.91
CA THR A 97 -60.33 -62.39 14.87
C THR A 97 -60.88 -63.09 13.60
N PRO A 98 -60.46 -64.35 13.29
CA PRO A 98 -61.03 -65.50 14.01
C PRO A 98 -60.09 -66.68 14.31
N GLN A 99 -60.55 -67.41 15.31
CA GLN A 99 -60.07 -68.63 15.95
C GLN A 99 -60.52 -69.86 15.13
N ALA A 100 -59.62 -70.84 14.90
CA ALA A 100 -59.94 -72.22 14.52
C ALA A 100 -58.81 -73.14 15.07
N SER A 101 -59.04 -73.88 16.15
CA SER A 101 -59.57 -75.26 16.18
C SER A 101 -58.85 -76.20 15.20
N GLN A 102 -57.87 -76.99 15.69
CA GLN A 102 -57.88 -78.46 15.65
C GLN A 102 -56.50 -79.09 15.88
N SER A 103 -56.56 -80.29 16.46
CA SER A 103 -55.67 -81.42 16.19
C SER A 103 -54.34 -81.47 16.95
N GLY A 104 -54.35 -82.31 18.00
CA GLY A 104 -53.16 -82.85 18.64
C GLY A 104 -52.29 -83.68 17.69
N SER A 105 -51.09 -84.02 18.18
CA SER A 105 -50.05 -84.85 17.53
C SER A 105 -48.89 -84.14 16.81
N HIS A 106 -48.53 -82.89 17.15
CA HIS A 106 -47.23 -82.30 16.73
C HIS A 106 -46.39 -81.65 17.85
N ARG A 107 -46.84 -81.70 19.11
CA ARG A 107 -46.17 -81.00 20.24
C ARG A 107 -44.73 -81.46 20.50
N MET A 108 -44.34 -82.68 20.15
CA MET A 108 -42.97 -83.15 20.39
C MET A 108 -41.97 -82.67 19.34
N LEU A 109 -42.38 -82.53 18.07
CA LEU A 109 -41.52 -82.02 17.00
C LEU A 109 -41.31 -80.49 17.12
N TYR A 110 -42.34 -79.75 17.54
CA TYR A 110 -42.21 -78.31 17.82
C TYR A 110 -41.35 -77.99 19.04
N TRP A 111 -41.22 -78.90 20.02
CA TRP A 111 -40.28 -78.71 21.13
C TRP A 111 -38.82 -78.90 20.71
N ILE A 112 -38.53 -79.82 19.79
CA ILE A 112 -37.16 -80.03 19.28
C ILE A 112 -36.76 -78.90 18.33
N ILE A 113 -37.65 -78.51 17.40
CA ILE A 113 -37.40 -77.39 16.49
C ILE A 113 -37.38 -76.06 17.27
N GLY A 114 -38.30 -75.87 18.22
CA GLY A 114 -38.35 -74.69 19.09
C GLY A 114 -37.13 -74.58 20.01
N GLY A 115 -36.64 -75.70 20.55
CA GLY A 115 -35.39 -75.74 21.32
C GLY A 115 -34.16 -75.38 20.48
N GLY A 116 -34.08 -75.87 19.24
CA GLY A 116 -33.02 -75.50 18.31
C GLY A 116 -33.04 -74.02 17.92
N VAL A 117 -34.22 -73.48 17.62
CA VAL A 117 -34.40 -72.04 17.30
C VAL A 117 -34.11 -71.16 18.52
N ALA A 118 -34.49 -71.58 19.73
CA ALA A 118 -34.17 -70.87 20.96
C ALA A 118 -32.66 -70.86 21.27
N LEU A 119 -31.96 -71.97 21.01
CA LEU A 119 -30.50 -72.05 21.18
C LEU A 119 -29.77 -71.14 20.18
N VAL A 120 -30.16 -71.17 18.90
CA VAL A 120 -29.58 -70.29 17.89
C VAL A 120 -29.89 -68.82 18.21
N GLY A 121 -31.13 -68.51 18.60
CA GLY A 121 -31.52 -67.17 19.03
C GLY A 121 -30.71 -66.68 20.23
N PHE A 122 -30.50 -67.54 21.22
CA PHE A 122 -29.69 -67.23 22.40
C PHE A 122 -28.21 -67.02 22.04
N SER A 123 -27.65 -67.84 21.15
CA SER A 123 -26.28 -67.65 20.65
C SER A 123 -26.10 -66.34 19.89
N VAL A 124 -27.09 -65.93 19.07
CA VAL A 124 -27.06 -64.63 18.39
C VAL A 124 -27.12 -63.50 19.41
N VAL A 125 -28.03 -63.56 20.39
CA VAL A 125 -28.13 -62.52 21.43
C VAL A 125 -26.83 -62.41 22.25
N MET A 126 -26.25 -63.54 22.65
CA MET A 126 -24.96 -63.54 23.35
C MET A 126 -23.83 -62.97 22.49
N LEU A 127 -23.79 -63.30 21.20
CA LEU A 127 -22.82 -62.72 20.27
C LEU A 127 -22.99 -61.19 20.18
N THR A 128 -24.22 -60.69 20.11
CA THR A 128 -24.50 -59.23 20.08
C THR A 128 -24.05 -58.56 21.38
N VAL A 129 -24.24 -59.20 22.53
CA VAL A 129 -23.78 -58.69 23.83
C VAL A 129 -22.25 -58.65 23.89
N VAL A 130 -21.57 -59.70 23.41
CA VAL A 130 -20.11 -59.74 23.35
C VAL A 130 -19.56 -58.68 22.41
N ILE A 131 -20.15 -58.51 21.22
CA ILE A 131 -19.77 -57.44 20.28
C ILE A 131 -20.01 -56.06 20.90
N GLY A 132 -21.13 -55.87 21.60
CA GLY A 132 -21.42 -54.63 22.34
C GLY A 132 -20.38 -54.36 23.44
N PHE A 133 -19.99 -55.37 24.21
CA PHE A 133 -18.98 -55.24 25.25
C PHE A 133 -17.58 -54.92 24.68
N ILE A 134 -17.21 -55.55 23.56
CA ILE A 134 -15.99 -55.21 22.82
C ILE A 134 -16.08 -53.78 22.29
N GLY A 135 -17.22 -53.36 21.77
CA GLY A 135 -17.44 -51.98 21.31
C GLY A 135 -17.24 -50.96 22.44
N VAL A 136 -17.80 -51.20 23.62
CA VAL A 136 -17.67 -50.33 24.80
C VAL A 136 -16.22 -50.25 25.29
N THR A 137 -15.48 -51.37 25.32
CA THR A 137 -14.07 -51.35 25.75
C THR A 137 -13.15 -50.66 24.74
N TYR A 138 -13.42 -50.82 23.43
CA TYR A 138 -12.72 -50.05 22.41
C TYR A 138 -13.05 -48.56 22.46
N PHE A 139 -14.31 -48.21 22.73
CA PHE A 139 -14.73 -46.81 22.84
C PHE A 139 -14.08 -46.10 24.04
N HIS A 140 -14.03 -46.75 25.21
CA HIS A 140 -13.33 -46.20 26.37
C HIS A 140 -11.83 -46.02 26.13
N LYS A 141 -11.18 -46.95 25.43
CA LYS A 141 -9.76 -46.81 25.11
C LYS A 141 -9.49 -45.67 24.13
N ALA A 142 -10.37 -45.46 23.15
CA ALA A 142 -10.28 -44.34 22.21
C ALA A 142 -10.51 -42.99 22.91
N ASP A 143 -11.44 -42.93 23.87
CA ASP A 143 -11.73 -41.73 24.65
C ASP A 143 -10.56 -41.35 25.59
N ASP A 144 -9.90 -42.35 26.19
CA ASP A 144 -8.69 -42.14 26.98
C ASP A 144 -7.50 -41.62 26.13
N GLU A 145 -7.33 -42.13 24.90
CA GLU A 145 -6.29 -41.64 23.97
C GLU A 145 -6.59 -40.22 23.46
N ALA A 146 -7.85 -39.92 23.17
CA ALA A 146 -8.29 -38.57 22.78
C ALA A 146 -8.06 -37.56 23.93
N THR A 147 -8.44 -37.93 25.15
CA THR A 147 -8.26 -37.07 26.34
C THR A 147 -6.79 -36.80 26.63
N ARG A 148 -5.91 -37.79 26.46
CA ARG A 148 -4.45 -37.60 26.60
C ARG A 148 -3.88 -36.67 25.54
N THR A 149 -4.35 -36.77 24.30
CA THR A 149 -3.91 -35.91 23.20
C THR A 149 -4.32 -34.47 23.45
N ILE A 150 -5.58 -34.23 23.84
CA ILE A 150 -6.10 -32.89 24.17
C ILE A 150 -5.34 -32.30 25.37
N THR A 151 -5.05 -33.12 26.40
CA THR A 151 -4.30 -32.67 27.57
C THR A 151 -2.85 -32.32 27.21
N GLN A 152 -2.23 -33.02 26.26
CA GLN A 152 -0.90 -32.69 25.76
C GLN A 152 -0.89 -31.40 24.93
N GLU A 153 -1.89 -31.20 24.07
CA GLU A 153 -2.04 -29.96 23.29
C GLU A 153 -2.24 -28.74 24.21
N LEU A 154 -3.14 -28.83 25.21
CA LEU A 154 -3.36 -27.76 26.18
C LEU A 154 -2.11 -27.44 27.00
N ARG A 155 -1.30 -28.45 27.33
CA ARG A 155 -0.02 -28.26 28.03
C ARG A 155 1.00 -27.57 27.13
N GLN A 156 1.04 -27.92 25.85
CA GLN A 156 1.93 -27.31 24.87
C GLN A 156 1.56 -25.85 24.59
N GLU A 157 0.27 -25.53 24.51
CA GLU A 157 -0.23 -24.14 24.42
C GLU A 157 0.15 -23.33 25.67
N ALA A 158 -0.02 -23.89 26.87
CA ALA A 158 0.37 -23.21 28.10
C ALA A 158 1.88 -22.95 28.19
N GLU A 159 2.72 -23.84 27.64
CA GLU A 159 4.17 -23.65 27.57
C GLU A 159 4.57 -22.58 26.56
N ILE A 160 3.85 -22.46 25.43
CA ILE A 160 4.04 -21.39 24.43
C ILE A 160 3.65 -20.03 25.03
N ASP A 161 2.49 -19.93 25.68
CA ASP A 161 2.05 -18.70 26.36
C ASP A 161 3.03 -18.26 27.46
N ALA A 162 3.60 -19.22 28.20
CA ALA A 162 4.61 -18.93 29.21
C ALA A 162 5.94 -18.44 28.58
N ALA A 163 6.33 -18.99 27.43
CA ALA A 163 7.51 -18.55 26.70
C ALA A 163 7.34 -17.13 26.13
N GLU A 164 6.18 -16.81 25.56
CA GLU A 164 5.88 -15.48 25.02
C GLU A 164 5.89 -14.41 26.12
N LYS A 165 5.26 -14.69 27.27
CA LYS A 165 5.31 -13.79 28.44
C LYS A 165 6.74 -13.55 28.93
N ARG A 166 7.60 -14.57 28.88
CA ARG A 166 9.01 -14.44 29.28
C ARG A 166 9.80 -13.60 28.28
N GLU A 167 9.52 -13.69 26.99
CA GLU A 167 10.16 -12.87 25.96
C GLU A 167 9.75 -11.40 26.09
N ILE A 168 8.47 -11.13 26.31
CA ILE A 168 7.97 -9.77 26.58
C ILE A 168 8.65 -9.17 27.83
N GLN A 169 8.80 -9.96 28.89
CA GLN A 169 9.49 -9.51 30.10
C GLN A 169 10.97 -9.20 29.83
N LEU A 170 11.69 -10.06 29.09
CA LEU A 170 13.08 -9.81 28.71
C LEU A 170 13.23 -8.56 27.84
N GLN A 171 12.26 -8.28 26.97
CA GLN A 171 12.25 -7.07 26.16
C GLN A 171 12.05 -5.82 27.01
N GLN A 172 11.14 -5.85 27.98
CA GLN A 172 10.95 -4.76 28.94
C GLN A 172 12.20 -4.52 29.81
N GLU A 173 12.86 -5.59 30.26
CA GLU A 173 14.12 -5.49 31.01
C GLU A 173 15.25 -4.88 30.15
N ARG A 174 15.32 -5.24 28.86
CA ARG A 174 16.29 -4.69 27.91
C ARG A 174 16.06 -3.20 27.65
N GLU A 175 14.80 -2.79 27.47
CA GLU A 175 14.41 -1.40 27.28
C GLU A 175 14.67 -0.56 28.54
N ALA A 176 14.35 -1.10 29.72
CA ALA A 176 14.67 -0.47 30.99
C ALA A 176 16.19 -0.25 31.15
N TRP A 177 16.99 -1.28 30.84
CA TRP A 177 18.45 -1.20 30.86
C TRP A 177 19.02 -0.16 29.88
N LEU A 178 18.52 -0.14 28.63
CA LEU A 178 18.92 0.85 27.63
C LEU A 178 18.54 2.27 28.07
N SER A 179 17.35 2.46 28.64
CA SER A 179 16.91 3.77 29.13
C SER A 179 17.76 4.30 30.28
N ALA A 180 18.23 3.42 31.17
CA ALA A 180 19.06 3.78 32.32
C ALA A 180 20.47 4.18 31.90
N ASN A 181 21.09 3.39 31.00
CA ASN A 181 22.46 3.63 30.55
C ASN A 181 22.56 4.76 29.52
N PHE A 182 21.56 4.91 28.65
CA PHE A 182 21.54 6.00 27.68
C PHE A 182 21.38 7.36 28.37
N LYS A 183 20.58 7.45 29.44
CA LYS A 183 20.43 8.69 30.22
C LYS A 183 21.72 9.08 30.95
N SER A 184 22.47 8.13 31.49
CA SER A 184 23.74 8.43 32.17
C SER A 184 24.81 8.85 31.17
N GLU A 185 24.92 8.18 30.02
CA GLU A 185 25.91 8.51 28.99
C GLU A 185 25.61 9.85 28.30
N LEU A 186 24.33 10.14 28.05
CA LEU A 186 23.88 11.41 27.47
C LEU A 186 24.07 12.57 28.46
N ALA A 187 23.78 12.36 29.76
CA ALA A 187 24.01 13.38 30.78
C ALA A 187 25.50 13.73 30.92
N THR A 188 26.39 12.74 30.83
CA THR A 188 27.84 12.97 30.85
C THR A 188 28.30 13.73 29.61
N LYS A 189 27.84 13.33 28.41
CA LYS A 189 28.21 13.98 27.14
C LYS A 189 27.65 15.39 26.98
N ILE A 190 26.46 15.68 27.52
CA ILE A 190 25.88 17.03 27.55
C ILE A 190 26.66 17.94 28.50
N ARG A 191 27.12 17.41 29.64
CA ARG A 191 27.91 18.17 30.62
C ARG A 191 29.31 18.51 30.12
N GLU A 192 29.87 17.67 29.25
CA GLU A 192 31.19 17.88 28.65
C GLU A 192 31.19 18.86 27.46
N ASN A 193 30.03 19.17 26.84
CA ASN A 193 29.99 19.90 25.56
C ASN A 193 29.13 21.18 25.51
N ALA A 194 28.63 21.70 26.63
CA ALA A 194 27.80 22.91 26.61
C ALA A 194 28.56 24.18 27.04
N PRO A 195 28.90 25.11 26.11
CA PRO A 195 29.06 26.52 26.44
C PRO A 195 27.69 27.22 26.46
N GLN A 196 27.51 28.12 27.43
CA GLN A 196 26.28 28.88 27.68
C GLN A 196 25.79 29.69 26.47
N ARG A 197 24.53 29.50 26.04
CA ARG A 197 23.60 30.58 25.66
C ARG A 197 22.22 30.01 25.31
N GLU A 198 21.21 30.48 26.03
CA GLU A 198 19.80 30.21 25.80
C GLU A 198 19.15 31.21 24.82
N SER A 199 18.12 30.69 24.17
CA SER A 199 16.84 31.32 23.81
C SER A 199 16.65 31.95 22.42
N VAL A 200 15.42 31.73 21.94
CA VAL A 200 14.68 32.32 20.80
C VAL A 200 14.87 31.63 19.44
N LEU A 201 13.91 30.76 19.07
CA LEU A 201 13.11 30.81 17.83
C LEU A 201 12.38 29.48 17.61
N TYR A 202 11.08 29.45 17.91
CA TYR A 202 10.13 28.49 17.33
C TYR A 202 8.80 29.21 17.19
N ASP A 203 8.62 29.90 16.06
CA ASP A 203 7.28 30.40 15.68
C ASP A 203 7.07 30.72 14.18
N LYS A 204 7.94 30.27 13.27
CA LYS A 204 7.71 30.49 11.82
C LYS A 204 8.24 29.32 10.99
N LEU A 205 7.37 28.36 10.69
CA LEU A 205 7.65 27.25 9.76
C LEU A 205 6.43 26.96 8.89
N THR A 206 5.95 27.98 8.16
CA THR A 206 4.99 27.77 7.06
C THR A 206 5.37 28.47 5.75
N ASP A 207 6.50 29.18 5.67
CA ASP A 207 7.01 29.72 4.39
C ASP A 207 8.53 29.48 4.28
N PHE A 208 8.93 28.36 3.67
CA PHE A 208 10.35 28.04 3.47
C PHE A 208 10.77 28.39 2.04
N ASN A 209 11.45 29.54 1.87
CA ASN A 209 12.11 29.94 0.64
C ASN A 209 13.61 29.61 0.73
N LEU A 210 14.10 28.74 -0.15
CA LEU A 210 15.51 28.29 -0.20
C LEU A 210 16.52 29.42 -0.45
N GLN A 211 16.08 30.62 -0.84
CA GLN A 211 16.97 31.75 -1.12
C GLN A 211 17.37 32.56 0.14
N SER A 212 16.79 32.28 1.32
CA SER A 212 17.05 33.05 2.55
C SER A 212 18.07 32.42 3.50
N LEU A 213 18.88 31.45 3.05
CA LEU A 213 19.92 30.88 3.90
C LEU A 213 21.07 31.89 4.13
N PRO A 214 21.58 32.04 5.37
CA PRO A 214 22.76 32.86 5.65
C PRO A 214 23.97 32.38 4.84
N SER A 215 24.77 33.32 4.34
CA SER A 215 25.99 33.08 3.55
C SER A 215 26.98 32.11 4.18
N ASP A 216 26.94 31.96 5.50
CA ASP A 216 27.86 31.12 6.27
C ASP A 216 27.56 29.63 6.12
N TRP A 217 26.31 29.25 5.84
CA TRP A 217 25.92 27.87 5.50
C TRP A 217 26.34 27.49 4.08
N ILE A 218 26.28 28.44 3.13
CA ILE A 218 26.81 28.26 1.78
C ILE A 218 28.33 28.05 1.84
N ASN A 219 29.03 28.73 2.76
CA ASN A 219 30.47 28.57 2.94
C ASN A 219 30.87 27.29 3.69
N ALA A 220 30.08 26.81 4.65
CA ALA A 220 30.34 25.52 5.32
C ALA A 220 30.24 24.32 4.37
N SER A 221 29.41 24.40 3.32
CA SER A 221 29.34 23.39 2.25
C SER A 221 30.57 23.37 1.34
N ARG A 222 31.41 24.42 1.35
CA ARG A 222 32.62 24.52 0.52
C ARG A 222 33.85 23.85 1.13
N THR A 223 33.83 23.52 2.42
CA THR A 223 35.03 23.08 3.16
C THR A 223 35.12 21.56 3.35
N ILE A 224 34.15 20.78 2.89
CA ILE A 224 34.13 19.32 3.10
C ILE A 224 34.11 18.61 1.73
N HIS A 225 35.30 18.12 1.33
CA HIS A 225 35.65 17.31 0.15
C HIS A 225 35.92 18.01 -1.21
N PRO A 226 37.20 18.16 -1.64
CA PRO A 226 37.58 18.86 -2.87
C PRO A 226 37.45 18.05 -4.18
N ARG A 227 36.65 16.97 -4.24
CA ARG A 227 36.56 16.07 -5.42
C ARG A 227 35.32 16.24 -6.30
N ILE A 228 34.42 17.17 -6.01
CA ILE A 228 33.08 17.22 -6.64
C ILE A 228 32.93 18.33 -7.71
N TYR A 229 33.88 19.25 -7.90
CA TYR A 229 33.68 20.36 -8.85
C TYR A 229 34.50 20.24 -10.14
N SER A 230 33.94 19.52 -11.13
CA SER A 230 34.20 19.79 -12.55
C SER A 230 33.03 19.46 -13.51
N GLY A 231 31.85 19.08 -13.02
CA GLY A 231 30.67 18.77 -13.85
C GLY A 231 29.43 19.59 -13.49
N ARG A 232 28.67 20.01 -14.50
CA ARG A 232 27.37 20.71 -14.36
C ARG A 232 26.35 19.72 -13.76
N LEU A 233 25.79 20.02 -12.60
CA LEU A 233 24.77 19.21 -11.92
C LEU A 233 23.37 19.65 -12.36
N ASP A 234 22.53 18.71 -12.79
CA ASP A 234 21.08 18.90 -12.90
C ASP A 234 20.44 18.28 -11.64
N HIS A 235 19.76 19.10 -10.83
CA HIS A 235 19.25 18.72 -9.51
C HIS A 235 17.84 18.09 -9.60
N GLY A 236 17.66 16.92 -9.00
CA GLY A 236 16.33 16.37 -8.70
C GLY A 236 15.78 16.96 -7.39
N SER A 237 14.46 17.15 -7.31
CA SER A 237 13.80 17.67 -6.11
C SER A 237 13.91 16.69 -4.94
N PRO A 238 14.30 17.13 -3.73
CA PRO A 238 14.29 16.27 -2.55
C PRO A 238 12.85 15.89 -2.16
N PHE A 239 12.69 14.72 -1.55
CA PHE A 239 11.41 14.30 -0.96
C PHE A 239 11.64 13.65 0.42
N LEU A 240 10.68 13.87 1.33
CA LEU A 240 10.70 13.32 2.68
C LEU A 240 10.36 11.84 2.65
N ILE A 241 11.20 11.02 3.29
CA ILE A 241 10.91 9.59 3.52
C ILE A 241 10.12 9.43 4.83
N ASP A 242 10.55 10.16 5.87
CA ASP A 242 9.89 10.24 7.16
C ASP A 242 10.21 11.59 7.83
N GLU A 243 9.68 11.80 9.04
CA GLU A 243 9.82 13.05 9.79
C GLU A 243 11.27 13.48 10.05
N ASN A 244 12.24 12.58 9.93
CA ASN A 244 13.64 12.84 10.23
C ASN A 244 14.58 12.52 9.06
N THR A 245 14.07 12.08 7.91
CA THR A 245 14.90 11.60 6.79
C THR A 245 14.47 12.20 5.47
N LEU A 246 15.38 12.95 4.84
CA LEU A 246 15.22 13.50 3.49
C LEU A 246 15.98 12.64 2.48
N ALA A 247 15.33 12.22 1.39
CA ALA A 247 16.00 11.62 0.24
C ALA A 247 16.33 12.67 -0.81
N LEU A 248 17.57 12.62 -1.32
CA LEU A 248 18.03 13.45 -2.42
C LEU A 248 18.63 12.57 -3.52
N LEU A 249 18.08 12.67 -4.73
CA LEU A 249 18.63 12.04 -5.93
C LEU A 249 19.53 13.04 -6.66
N VAL A 250 20.82 12.73 -6.73
CA VAL A 250 21.82 13.59 -7.38
C VAL A 250 22.24 12.95 -8.70
N THR A 251 22.23 13.75 -9.78
CA THR A 251 22.73 13.32 -11.10
C THR A 251 24.05 14.04 -11.39
N ASN A 252 25.06 13.30 -11.86
CA ASN A 252 26.33 13.90 -12.28
C ASN A 252 26.53 13.71 -13.78
N GLY A 253 26.19 14.74 -14.56
CA GLY A 253 26.43 14.79 -16.01
C GLY A 253 25.85 13.62 -16.82
N GLY A 254 24.78 12.97 -16.34
CA GLY A 254 24.13 11.84 -17.01
C GLY A 254 24.86 10.49 -16.97
N LEU A 255 25.98 10.39 -16.22
CA LEU A 255 26.81 9.16 -16.16
C LEU A 255 26.44 8.22 -15.00
N PHE A 256 25.97 8.76 -13.88
CA PHE A 256 25.49 7.98 -12.75
C PHE A 256 24.47 8.76 -11.91
N PHE A 257 23.65 8.02 -11.16
CA PHE A 257 22.70 8.53 -10.17
C PHE A 257 23.13 8.11 -8.78
N GLU A 258 23.01 9.00 -7.80
CA GLU A 258 23.24 8.68 -6.39
C GLU A 258 22.01 9.03 -5.57
N LEU A 259 21.57 8.09 -4.73
CA LEU A 259 20.54 8.36 -3.73
C LEU A 259 21.18 8.56 -2.36
N TRP A 260 20.94 9.71 -1.78
CA TRP A 260 21.44 10.11 -0.47
C TRP A 260 20.30 10.25 0.51
N HIS A 261 20.48 9.71 1.71
CA HIS A 261 19.61 9.99 2.85
C HIS A 261 20.31 11.01 3.75
N ILE A 262 19.54 12.00 4.18
CA ILE A 262 19.98 13.05 5.09
C ILE A 262 19.14 12.91 6.35
N ASP A 263 19.80 12.57 7.44
CA ASP A 263 19.18 12.60 8.77
C ASP A 263 19.10 14.05 9.24
N LEU A 264 17.89 14.58 9.33
CA LEU A 264 17.62 15.97 9.67
C LEU A 264 17.94 16.31 11.13
N LYS A 265 18.00 15.31 12.03
CA LYS A 265 18.33 15.51 13.45
C LYS A 265 19.84 15.54 13.67
N SER A 266 20.58 14.67 12.99
CA SER A 266 22.03 14.55 13.18
C SER A 266 22.85 15.33 12.14
N GLY A 267 22.25 15.75 11.03
CA GLY A 267 22.93 16.38 9.90
C GLY A 267 23.80 15.41 9.09
N ASN A 268 23.69 14.10 9.36
CA ASN A 268 24.51 13.09 8.72
C ASN A 268 23.99 12.72 7.32
N PHE A 269 24.92 12.62 6.38
CA PHE A 269 24.65 12.19 5.01
C PHE A 269 25.07 10.74 4.85
N ARG A 270 24.15 9.90 4.38
CA ARG A 270 24.43 8.51 4.05
C ARG A 270 24.05 8.23 2.60
N LYS A 271 25.06 7.91 1.79
CA LYS A 271 24.83 7.38 0.44
C LYS A 271 24.21 5.99 0.57
N VAL A 272 23.00 5.83 0.03
CA VAL A 272 22.25 4.58 0.13
C VAL A 272 22.59 3.66 -1.03
N THR A 273 22.67 4.22 -2.24
CA THR A 273 23.02 3.44 -3.43
C THR A 273 23.54 4.34 -4.55
N GLU A 274 24.23 3.71 -5.51
CA GLU A 274 24.78 4.33 -6.70
C GLU A 274 24.41 3.50 -7.92
N TRP A 275 23.95 4.17 -8.98
CA TRP A 275 23.68 3.54 -10.26
C TRP A 275 24.61 4.11 -11.32
N LYS A 276 25.46 3.26 -11.90
CA LYS A 276 26.37 3.64 -12.99
C LYS A 276 25.81 3.22 -14.33
N LYS A 277 25.89 4.09 -15.34
CA LYS A 277 25.58 3.74 -16.73
C LYS A 277 26.68 2.81 -17.26
N GLY A 278 26.31 1.58 -17.63
CA GLY A 278 27.25 0.64 -18.24
C GLY A 278 27.52 0.98 -19.71
N GLU A 279 28.65 0.51 -20.26
CA GLU A 279 29.02 0.67 -21.68
C GLU A 279 27.98 0.01 -22.63
N ASP A 280 27.22 -0.97 -22.14
CA ASP A 280 26.15 -1.63 -22.88
C ASP A 280 24.82 -0.84 -22.83
N LYS A 281 24.61 -0.02 -23.88
CA LYS A 281 23.31 0.40 -24.44
C LYS A 281 22.14 0.53 -23.43
N GLY A 282 22.26 1.42 -22.44
CA GLY A 282 21.13 1.89 -21.63
C GLY A 282 20.81 1.07 -20.37
N ARG A 283 21.67 0.14 -19.95
CA ARG A 283 21.52 -0.55 -18.65
C ARG A 283 22.23 0.21 -17.53
N TYR A 284 21.52 0.38 -16.42
CA TYR A 284 22.08 0.93 -15.19
C TYR A 284 22.42 -0.19 -14.22
N ARG A 285 23.61 -0.11 -13.62
CA ARG A 285 24.11 -1.09 -12.64
C ARG A 285 24.03 -0.48 -11.24
N SER A 286 23.19 -1.06 -10.39
CA SER A 286 23.18 -0.74 -8.95
C SER A 286 24.33 -1.48 -8.28
N VAL A 287 25.11 -0.76 -7.47
CA VAL A 287 26.18 -1.33 -6.66
C VAL A 287 25.87 -1.07 -5.19
N THR A 288 25.60 -2.15 -4.45
CA THR A 288 25.38 -2.06 -3.01
C THR A 288 26.58 -2.66 -2.29
N THR A 289 27.21 -1.86 -1.44
CA THR A 289 28.42 -2.25 -0.71
C THR A 289 28.07 -2.56 0.73
N HIS A 290 28.31 -3.79 1.17
CA HIS A 290 28.13 -4.21 2.56
C HIS A 290 29.47 -4.51 3.21
N ARG A 291 29.57 -4.23 4.52
CA ARG A 291 30.72 -4.61 5.34
C ARG A 291 30.27 -5.69 6.31
N LYS A 292 30.72 -6.93 6.09
CA LYS A 292 30.44 -8.07 6.99
C LYS A 292 31.78 -8.61 7.48
N GLN A 293 31.98 -8.60 8.81
CA GLN A 293 33.19 -9.13 9.47
C GLN A 293 34.51 -8.57 8.91
N GLY A 294 34.59 -7.25 8.72
CA GLY A 294 35.81 -6.58 8.28
C GLY A 294 36.11 -6.67 6.78
N GLN A 295 35.43 -7.53 6.02
CA GLN A 295 35.53 -7.58 4.56
C GLN A 295 34.42 -6.77 3.89
N ILE A 296 34.80 -6.11 2.79
CA ILE A 296 33.88 -5.38 1.92
C ILE A 296 33.37 -6.36 0.86
N VAL A 297 32.06 -6.59 0.85
CA VAL A 297 31.39 -7.42 -0.15
C VAL A 297 30.53 -6.50 -1.01
N GLN A 298 30.75 -6.55 -2.33
CA GLN A 298 29.98 -5.77 -3.30
C GLN A 298 28.96 -6.68 -3.98
N GLN A 299 27.69 -6.29 -3.91
CA GLN A 299 26.59 -6.96 -4.58
C GLN A 299 26.14 -6.11 -5.77
N PHE A 300 26.01 -6.75 -6.94
CA PHE A 300 25.66 -6.09 -8.19
C PHE A 300 24.25 -6.49 -8.61
N GLN A 301 23.42 -5.51 -8.95
CA GLN A 301 22.09 -5.75 -9.50
C GLN A 301 21.92 -4.94 -10.79
N PHE A 302 21.45 -5.60 -11.85
CA PHE A 302 21.23 -4.99 -13.16
C PHE A 302 19.76 -4.64 -13.32
N ILE A 303 19.46 -3.40 -13.69
CA ILE A 303 18.10 -2.97 -14.00
C ILE A 303 18.03 -2.64 -15.49
N ASN A 304 17.11 -3.30 -16.19
CA ASN A 304 16.86 -3.09 -17.61
C ASN A 304 15.65 -2.15 -17.71
N VAL A 305 15.88 -0.86 -17.96
CA VAL A 305 14.80 0.11 -18.09
C VAL A 305 14.25 0.03 -19.50
N ARG A 306 13.32 -0.91 -19.75
CA ARG A 306 12.37 -0.82 -20.86
C ARG A 306 11.00 -0.52 -20.28
N GLU A 307 10.42 0.53 -20.83
CA GLU A 307 9.08 1.05 -20.61
C GLU A 307 8.03 -0.08 -20.61
N GLN A 308 7.49 -0.41 -19.43
CA GLN A 308 6.37 -1.35 -19.28
C GLN A 308 5.06 -0.55 -19.28
N GLN A 309 4.33 -0.61 -20.39
CA GLN A 309 2.89 -0.36 -20.43
C GLN A 309 2.14 -1.69 -20.63
N ARG A 310 1.16 -1.96 -19.74
CA ARG A 310 0.01 -2.91 -19.82
C ARG A 310 0.32 -4.42 -19.72
N THR A 311 -0.45 -5.29 -19.02
CA THR A 311 -1.79 -5.26 -18.38
C THR A 311 -1.90 -6.44 -17.35
N PRO A 312 -2.96 -6.53 -16.52
CA PRO A 312 -3.06 -7.46 -15.40
C PRO A 312 -3.74 -8.80 -15.76
N GLN A 313 -3.17 -9.93 -15.32
CA GLN A 313 -3.82 -11.08 -14.68
C GLN A 313 -2.93 -12.34 -14.70
N PHE A 314 -2.75 -12.88 -13.49
CA PHE A 314 -2.55 -14.29 -13.09
C PHE A 314 -1.31 -15.13 -13.49
N GLN A 315 -0.89 -15.86 -12.45
CA GLN A 315 -0.14 -17.14 -12.37
C GLN A 315 1.36 -17.16 -12.67
N GLY A 316 2.10 -17.62 -11.66
CA GLY A 316 3.56 -17.63 -11.63
C GLY A 316 4.20 -18.68 -12.52
N PHE A 317 5.48 -18.45 -12.80
CA PHE A 317 6.50 -19.47 -12.96
C PHE A 317 7.85 -18.81 -12.67
N ALA A 318 8.65 -19.41 -11.79
CA ALA A 318 10.07 -19.11 -11.69
C ALA A 318 10.78 -19.75 -12.89
N SER A 319 11.42 -18.94 -13.73
CA SER A 319 12.32 -19.44 -14.77
C SER A 319 13.77 -19.31 -14.31
N TYR A 320 14.37 -20.44 -13.94
CA TYR A 320 15.83 -20.59 -13.90
C TYR A 320 16.32 -20.80 -15.33
N GLY A 321 17.15 -19.88 -15.84
CA GLY A 321 17.85 -20.03 -17.11
C GLY A 321 19.36 -20.12 -16.87
N TRP A 322 19.94 -21.28 -17.16
CA TRP A 322 21.39 -21.46 -17.29
C TRP A 322 21.84 -20.89 -18.65
N LEU A 323 22.92 -20.10 -18.67
CA LEU A 323 23.57 -19.72 -19.92
C LEU A 323 25.00 -20.28 -19.93
N GLU A 324 25.18 -21.26 -20.82
CA GLU A 324 26.41 -21.94 -21.14
C GLU A 324 27.32 -21.00 -21.96
N LEU A 325 28.44 -20.57 -21.37
CA LEU A 325 29.46 -19.79 -22.07
C LEU A 325 30.31 -20.73 -22.93
N LYS A 326 30.02 -20.78 -24.24
CA LYS A 326 30.95 -21.30 -25.24
C LYS A 326 32.11 -20.31 -25.45
N THR A 327 33.30 -20.90 -25.49
CA THR A 327 34.62 -20.29 -25.60
C THR A 327 34.80 -19.46 -26.87
N GLY A 328 35.49 -18.33 -26.73
CA GLY A 328 36.00 -17.53 -27.84
C GLY A 328 37.17 -16.67 -27.39
N LYS A 329 38.40 -17.18 -27.57
CA LYS A 329 39.65 -16.41 -27.44
C LYS A 329 39.64 -15.26 -28.44
N MET A 330 39.95 -14.04 -28.00
CA MET A 330 40.66 -13.06 -28.83
C MET A 330 41.74 -12.36 -28.00
N THR A 331 42.85 -12.14 -28.68
CA THR A 331 44.19 -11.86 -28.19
C THR A 331 44.44 -10.37 -27.93
N SER A 332 45.23 -10.13 -26.89
CA SER A 332 45.94 -8.87 -26.60
C SER A 332 46.86 -8.44 -27.74
N THR A 333 46.87 -7.14 -28.11
CA THR A 333 48.09 -6.31 -28.26
C THR A 333 47.81 -4.82 -28.56
N THR A 334 48.26 -3.96 -27.64
CA THR A 334 49.01 -2.68 -27.79
C THR A 334 48.53 -1.54 -28.71
N VAL A 335 48.35 -0.33 -28.14
CA VAL A 335 49.28 0.84 -28.25
C VAL A 335 48.69 2.06 -27.50
N GLU A 336 49.43 2.51 -26.48
CA GLU A 336 49.35 3.84 -25.87
C GLU A 336 49.89 4.91 -26.82
N HIS A 337 49.23 6.08 -26.89
CA HIS A 337 49.79 7.45 -27.00
C HIS A 337 48.85 8.36 -27.80
N SER A 338 48.18 9.29 -27.11
CA SER A 338 47.86 10.67 -27.55
C SER A 338 46.59 11.17 -26.86
N VAL A 339 46.72 11.81 -25.70
CA VAL A 339 46.01 13.05 -25.31
C VAL A 339 46.74 13.58 -24.07
N ASN A 340 47.88 14.24 -24.24
CA ASN A 340 48.51 15.00 -23.14
C ASN A 340 49.30 16.22 -23.63
N ARG A 341 48.76 16.97 -24.62
CA ARG A 341 49.49 18.13 -25.18
C ARG A 341 48.65 19.36 -25.58
N ASN A 342 47.41 19.51 -25.11
CA ASN A 342 46.59 20.70 -25.43
C ASN A 342 46.18 21.56 -24.22
N VAL A 343 46.70 21.30 -23.02
CA VAL A 343 46.39 22.12 -21.83
C VAL A 343 47.46 23.17 -21.54
N GLU A 344 48.70 22.99 -22.00
CA GLU A 344 49.80 23.96 -21.76
C GLU A 344 49.83 25.16 -22.74
N PHE A 345 49.09 25.13 -23.84
CA PHE A 345 49.07 26.26 -24.79
C PHE A 345 47.94 27.30 -24.51
N MET A 346 46.96 26.97 -23.68
CA MET A 346 45.86 27.90 -23.31
C MET A 346 46.15 28.76 -22.08
N MET A 347 47.16 28.40 -21.26
CA MET A 347 47.47 29.13 -20.03
C MET A 347 48.47 30.29 -20.20
N GLN A 348 48.93 30.58 -21.42
CA GLN A 348 49.94 31.61 -21.69
C GLN A 348 49.49 32.71 -22.68
N LYS A 349 48.18 33.02 -22.73
CA LYS A 349 47.62 34.11 -23.54
C LYS A 349 46.49 34.91 -22.87
N LEU A 350 46.44 34.92 -21.54
CA LEU A 350 45.63 35.86 -20.77
C LEU A 350 46.55 36.85 -20.04
N GLN A 351 47.11 37.79 -20.80
CA GLN A 351 47.59 39.07 -20.28
C GLN A 351 47.57 40.10 -21.43
N GLU A 352 46.85 41.21 -21.17
CA GLU A 352 46.72 42.46 -21.96
C GLU A 352 45.59 42.55 -23.02
N PRO A 353 45.06 43.77 -23.29
CA PRO A 353 44.09 44.46 -22.45
C PRO A 353 42.75 44.75 -23.18
N GLN A 354 41.77 45.17 -22.40
CA GLN A 354 40.37 45.41 -22.78
C GLN A 354 40.18 46.41 -23.93
N LEU A 355 39.24 46.11 -24.83
CA LEU A 355 38.58 47.09 -25.71
C LEU A 355 37.54 47.91 -24.90
N PRO A 356 37.34 49.21 -25.18
CA PRO A 356 36.45 50.06 -24.39
C PRO A 356 34.97 49.68 -24.56
N ALA A 357 34.21 49.79 -23.47
CA ALA A 357 32.80 49.40 -23.34
C ALA A 357 31.81 50.14 -24.27
N ASP A 358 32.26 51.15 -25.01
CA ASP A 358 31.37 52.04 -25.78
C ASP A 358 30.93 51.48 -27.14
N THR A 359 31.43 50.30 -27.55
CA THR A 359 31.02 49.67 -28.82
C THR A 359 29.87 48.66 -28.65
N LEU A 360 29.53 48.26 -27.41
CA LEU A 360 28.49 47.25 -27.15
C LEU A 360 27.08 47.83 -26.95
N ILE A 361 26.95 49.16 -26.85
CA ILE A 361 25.67 49.83 -26.63
C ILE A 361 25.21 50.48 -27.94
N GLN A 362 24.87 49.67 -28.96
CA GLN A 362 24.08 50.16 -30.10
C GLN A 362 23.38 49.06 -30.93
N ILE A 363 23.21 47.85 -30.39
CA ILE A 363 22.47 46.76 -31.07
C ILE A 363 21.21 46.41 -30.27
N THR A 364 20.32 47.38 -30.08
CA THR A 364 18.99 47.14 -29.47
C THR A 364 17.83 47.89 -30.13
N ASN A 365 18.01 48.47 -31.33
CA ASN A 365 16.94 49.24 -32.00
C ASN A 365 16.66 48.79 -33.44
N GLY A 366 15.88 47.70 -33.58
CA GLY A 366 15.12 47.38 -34.80
C GLY A 366 15.91 46.90 -36.03
N PRO A 367 15.20 46.42 -37.09
CA PRO A 367 15.80 45.77 -38.26
C PRO A 367 16.72 46.70 -39.09
N ALA A 368 16.53 48.02 -39.01
CA ALA A 368 17.38 49.01 -39.68
C ALA A 368 18.80 49.09 -39.06
N ALA A 369 18.94 48.93 -37.75
CA ALA A 369 20.24 48.94 -37.07
C ALA A 369 21.07 47.68 -37.38
N LEU A 370 20.40 46.55 -37.62
CA LEU A 370 21.05 45.29 -38.00
C LEU A 370 21.67 45.36 -39.41
N SER A 371 21.01 46.06 -40.34
CA SER A 371 21.54 46.30 -41.69
C SER A 371 22.79 47.20 -41.66
N GLN A 372 22.81 48.22 -40.80
CA GLN A 372 23.97 49.10 -40.60
C GLN A 372 25.14 48.41 -39.89
N ALA A 373 24.85 47.50 -38.94
CA ALA A 373 25.85 46.68 -38.28
C ALA A 373 26.49 45.69 -39.24
N ASN A 374 25.71 45.06 -40.13
CA ASN A 374 26.22 44.16 -41.16
C ASN A 374 27.05 44.90 -42.23
N GLU A 375 26.67 46.12 -42.62
CA GLU A 375 27.49 46.94 -43.53
C GLU A 375 28.82 47.36 -42.88
N LYS A 376 28.83 47.66 -41.57
CA LYS A 376 30.06 47.95 -40.83
C LYS A 376 30.94 46.72 -40.65
N LEU A 377 30.38 45.55 -40.35
CA LEU A 377 31.12 44.29 -40.18
C LEU A 377 31.70 43.77 -41.50
N ALA A 378 31.01 43.97 -42.63
CA ALA A 378 31.51 43.64 -43.96
C ALA A 378 32.72 44.51 -44.38
N ARG A 379 32.81 45.75 -43.90
CA ARG A 379 33.97 46.64 -44.15
C ARG A 379 35.24 46.25 -43.36
N ILE A 380 35.12 45.42 -42.32
CA ILE A 380 36.26 44.97 -41.48
C ILE A 380 36.77 43.57 -41.86
N GLY A 381 36.27 42.99 -42.96
CA GLY A 381 36.85 41.79 -43.57
C GLY A 381 36.75 40.51 -42.73
N MET A 382 35.79 40.41 -41.80
CA MET A 382 35.57 39.18 -41.02
C MET A 382 34.55 38.28 -41.72
N ILE A 383 35.01 37.27 -42.45
CA ILE A 383 34.17 36.20 -42.99
C ILE A 383 33.92 35.17 -41.87
N PHE A 384 32.67 35.01 -41.44
CA PHE A 384 32.26 33.91 -40.58
C PHE A 384 31.97 32.66 -41.42
N ASP A 385 32.33 31.48 -40.90
CA ASP A 385 31.94 30.16 -41.45
C ASP A 385 30.41 30.03 -41.49
N GLU A 386 29.85 29.82 -42.68
CA GLU A 386 28.40 29.74 -42.96
C GLU A 386 27.66 28.77 -42.02
N ARG A 387 28.33 27.70 -41.55
CA ARG A 387 27.73 26.74 -40.62
C ARG A 387 27.51 27.32 -39.22
N GLN A 388 28.42 28.14 -38.70
CA GLN A 388 28.24 28.76 -37.39
C GLN A 388 27.23 29.90 -37.44
N ALA A 389 27.19 30.65 -38.54
CA ALA A 389 26.15 31.64 -38.79
C ALA A 389 24.76 30.99 -38.85
N ALA A 390 24.62 29.84 -39.53
CA ALA A 390 23.36 29.11 -39.61
C ALA A 390 22.89 28.58 -38.24
N ILE A 391 23.78 27.99 -37.43
CA ILE A 391 23.44 27.49 -36.08
C ILE A 391 23.04 28.63 -35.13
N HIS A 392 23.72 29.78 -35.22
CA HIS A 392 23.42 30.94 -34.38
C HIS A 392 22.14 31.67 -34.82
N LEU A 393 21.83 31.64 -36.12
CA LEU A 393 20.56 32.13 -36.66
C LEU A 393 19.40 31.22 -36.26
N ASP A 394 19.59 29.90 -36.27
CA ASP A 394 18.58 28.91 -35.88
C ASP A 394 18.20 29.04 -34.40
N SER A 395 19.18 29.27 -33.51
CA SER A 395 18.90 29.49 -32.08
C SER A 395 18.17 30.80 -31.80
N LYS A 396 18.56 31.91 -32.45
CA LYS A 396 17.90 33.21 -32.29
C LYS A 396 16.50 33.24 -32.88
N LEU A 397 16.31 32.59 -34.04
CA LEU A 397 14.99 32.39 -34.62
C LEU A 397 14.13 31.56 -33.67
N SER A 398 14.63 30.43 -33.16
CA SER A 398 13.90 29.62 -32.17
C SER A 398 13.47 30.43 -30.94
N THR A 399 14.32 31.30 -30.39
CA THR A 399 13.97 32.12 -29.21
C THR A 399 12.93 33.20 -29.54
N ALA A 400 13.10 33.92 -30.65
CA ALA A 400 12.14 34.94 -31.08
C ALA A 400 10.76 34.32 -31.40
N TRP A 401 10.75 33.14 -32.04
CA TRP A 401 9.53 32.39 -32.34
C TRP A 401 8.83 31.87 -31.10
N GLN A 402 9.58 31.30 -30.15
CA GLN A 402 9.01 30.87 -28.86
C GLN A 402 8.44 32.03 -28.05
N GLN A 403 8.96 33.25 -28.21
CA GLN A 403 8.38 34.44 -27.61
C GLN A 403 7.08 34.83 -28.30
N SER A 404 7.04 34.87 -29.64
CA SER A 404 5.80 35.17 -30.39
C SER A 404 4.67 34.17 -30.14
N LEU A 405 4.99 32.89 -29.89
CA LEU A 405 4.01 31.89 -29.47
C LEU A 405 3.51 32.10 -28.04
N ARG A 406 4.36 32.56 -27.12
CA ARG A 406 3.98 32.90 -25.74
C ARG A 406 3.09 34.14 -25.67
N ASP A 407 3.27 35.07 -26.60
CA ASP A 407 2.51 36.33 -26.65
C ASP A 407 1.09 36.14 -27.23
N ILE A 408 0.77 34.96 -27.79
CA ILE A 408 -0.58 34.62 -28.28
C ILE A 408 -1.33 33.89 -27.16
N SER A 409 -2.21 34.61 -26.45
CA SER A 409 -3.18 33.97 -25.56
C SER A 409 -4.26 33.28 -26.37
N PHE A 410 -4.53 32.00 -26.10
CA PHE A 410 -5.63 31.26 -26.73
C PHE A 410 -7.03 31.77 -26.34
N SER A 411 -7.12 32.65 -25.33
CA SER A 411 -8.37 33.34 -24.97
C SER A 411 -8.63 34.63 -25.77
N ASP A 412 -7.68 35.06 -26.61
CA ASP A 412 -7.81 36.24 -27.46
C ASP A 412 -8.68 35.91 -28.69
N THR A 413 -9.75 36.67 -28.92
CA THR A 413 -10.62 36.49 -30.10
C THR A 413 -9.88 36.73 -31.42
N ALA A 414 -8.74 37.44 -31.40
CA ALA A 414 -7.86 37.63 -32.55
C ALA A 414 -6.78 36.55 -32.69
N ALA A 415 -6.69 35.58 -31.77
CA ALA A 415 -5.72 34.49 -31.85
C ALA A 415 -5.75 33.72 -33.19
N PRO A 416 -6.91 33.43 -33.81
CA PRO A 416 -6.94 32.72 -35.10
C PRO A 416 -6.26 33.49 -36.23
N GLU A 417 -6.45 34.81 -36.29
CA GLU A 417 -5.86 35.66 -37.33
C GLU A 417 -4.35 35.84 -37.10
N LYS A 418 -3.92 36.00 -35.84
CA LYS A 418 -2.50 36.07 -35.47
C LYS A 418 -1.78 34.77 -35.79
N LEU A 419 -2.37 33.62 -35.45
CA LEU A 419 -1.83 32.29 -35.77
C LEU A 419 -1.81 32.04 -37.28
N GLN A 420 -2.83 32.49 -38.03
CA GLN A 420 -2.85 32.33 -39.49
C GLN A 420 -1.81 33.22 -40.18
N THR A 421 -1.57 34.42 -39.65
CA THR A 421 -0.46 35.29 -40.08
C THR A 421 0.88 34.60 -39.82
N LEU A 422 1.00 33.92 -38.68
CA LEU A 422 2.17 33.12 -38.33
C LEU A 422 2.39 31.95 -39.31
N VAL A 423 1.34 31.20 -39.62
CA VAL A 423 1.37 30.12 -40.62
C VAL A 423 1.76 30.65 -41.99
N ALA A 424 1.23 31.80 -42.41
CA ALA A 424 1.58 32.43 -43.67
C ALA A 424 3.05 32.86 -43.71
N ALA A 425 3.60 33.36 -42.60
CA ALA A 425 5.01 33.69 -42.47
C ALA A 425 5.90 32.44 -42.55
N VAL A 426 5.55 31.36 -41.85
CA VAL A 426 6.26 30.08 -41.90
C VAL A 426 6.24 29.45 -43.29
N ASN A 427 5.12 29.57 -44.02
CA ASN A 427 5.03 29.10 -45.41
C ASN A 427 5.88 29.90 -46.40
N ARG A 428 6.25 31.15 -46.08
CA ARG A 428 7.12 32.01 -46.91
C ARG A 428 8.60 31.87 -46.57
N ALA A 429 8.94 31.24 -45.44
CA ALA A 429 10.32 31.07 -45.01
C ALA A 429 11.03 29.98 -45.83
N PRO A 430 12.37 30.06 -46.04
CA PRO A 430 13.13 29.05 -46.75
C PRO A 430 13.02 27.69 -46.05
N ARG A 431 12.87 26.60 -46.80
CA ARG A 431 12.69 25.25 -46.22
C ARG A 431 13.89 24.86 -45.35
N CYS A 432 13.62 24.61 -44.08
CA CYS A 432 14.53 23.90 -43.19
C CYS A 432 13.73 22.89 -42.35
N THR A 433 14.43 21.89 -41.80
CA THR A 433 13.83 20.82 -41.00
C THR A 433 13.01 21.34 -39.82
N LEU A 434 13.40 22.49 -39.22
CA LEU A 434 12.64 23.14 -38.16
C LEU A 434 11.28 23.66 -38.64
N ILE A 435 11.23 24.30 -39.81
CA ILE A 435 10.00 24.84 -40.41
C ILE A 435 9.05 23.72 -40.81
N ASP A 436 9.57 22.64 -41.40
CA ASP A 436 8.77 21.48 -41.79
C ASP A 436 8.15 20.77 -40.57
N ASN A 437 8.84 20.78 -39.42
CA ASN A 437 8.32 20.26 -38.14
C ASN A 437 7.34 21.21 -37.43
N LEU A 438 7.47 22.54 -37.62
CA LEU A 438 6.62 23.56 -36.98
C LEU A 438 5.28 23.77 -37.69
N LYS A 439 5.26 23.60 -39.01
CA LYS A 439 4.07 23.86 -39.83
C LYS A 439 2.84 23.06 -39.39
N PRO A 440 2.93 21.74 -39.09
CA PRO A 440 1.80 20.99 -38.55
C PRO A 440 1.28 21.59 -37.23
N THR A 441 2.17 21.95 -36.30
CA THR A 441 1.83 22.52 -34.99
C THR A 441 1.05 23.81 -35.09
N LEU A 442 1.43 24.69 -36.02
CA LEU A 442 0.74 25.96 -36.23
C LEU A 442 -0.60 25.77 -36.92
N GLN A 443 -0.71 24.79 -37.83
CA GLN A 443 -1.99 24.41 -38.44
C GLN A 443 -2.95 23.84 -37.40
N LEU A 444 -2.45 23.00 -36.48
CA LEU A 444 -3.20 22.54 -35.32
C LEU A 444 -3.68 23.71 -34.46
N ALA A 445 -2.78 24.64 -34.09
CA ALA A 445 -3.13 25.79 -33.27
C ALA A 445 -4.21 26.68 -33.93
N VAL A 446 -4.14 26.89 -35.26
CA VAL A 446 -5.17 27.61 -36.02
C VAL A 446 -6.50 26.88 -35.98
N ALA A 447 -6.52 25.57 -36.27
CA ALA A 447 -7.74 24.77 -36.23
C ALA A 447 -8.39 24.78 -34.83
N THR A 448 -7.57 24.62 -33.77
CA THR A 448 -8.02 24.71 -32.39
C THR A 448 -8.63 26.08 -32.07
N SER A 449 -7.94 27.17 -32.43
CA SER A 449 -8.42 28.54 -32.15
C SER A 449 -9.74 28.86 -32.85
N ARG A 450 -10.05 28.18 -33.96
CA ARG A 450 -11.28 28.33 -34.73
C ARG A 450 -12.42 27.44 -34.25
N GLN A 451 -12.17 26.58 -33.26
CA GLN A 451 -13.11 25.53 -32.87
C GLN A 451 -13.54 24.67 -34.08
N ASP A 452 -12.61 24.36 -34.99
CA ASP A 452 -12.86 23.57 -36.19
C ASP A 452 -12.52 22.09 -35.95
N PRO A 453 -13.48 21.24 -35.52
CA PRO A 453 -13.20 19.84 -35.20
C PRO A 453 -12.68 19.04 -36.40
N GLN A 454 -13.06 19.38 -37.63
CA GLN A 454 -12.56 18.70 -38.83
C GLN A 454 -11.09 19.03 -39.07
N GLY A 455 -10.70 20.29 -38.88
CA GLY A 455 -9.31 20.73 -38.98
C GLY A 455 -8.38 20.06 -37.95
N VAL A 456 -8.86 19.90 -36.70
CA VAL A 456 -8.07 19.19 -35.67
C VAL A 456 -8.03 17.68 -35.94
N GLN A 457 -9.12 17.07 -36.40
CA GLN A 457 -9.17 15.65 -36.74
C GLN A 457 -8.26 15.31 -37.93
N ALA A 458 -8.23 16.15 -38.97
CA ALA A 458 -7.33 16.00 -40.11
C ALA A 458 -5.85 16.06 -39.68
N TYR A 459 -5.51 16.88 -38.67
CA TYR A 459 -4.18 16.93 -38.11
C TYR A 459 -3.80 15.63 -37.36
N LEU A 460 -4.70 15.09 -36.53
CA LEU A 460 -4.43 13.86 -35.78
C LEU A 460 -4.19 12.65 -36.69
N GLN A 461 -4.89 12.57 -37.83
CA GLN A 461 -4.71 11.50 -38.82
C GLN A 461 -3.35 11.54 -39.53
N GLY A 462 -2.68 12.69 -39.56
CA GLY A 462 -1.43 12.88 -40.31
C GLY A 462 -0.17 12.33 -39.65
N ASN A 463 -0.10 12.21 -38.31
CA ASN A 463 1.10 11.71 -37.61
C ASN A 463 0.86 11.29 -36.14
N PRO A 464 0.20 10.15 -35.87
CA PRO A 464 -0.33 9.78 -34.55
C PRO A 464 0.71 9.65 -33.41
N ALA A 465 2.00 9.46 -33.73
CA ALA A 465 3.05 9.23 -32.74
C ALA A 465 3.70 10.51 -32.19
N HIS A 466 3.33 11.69 -32.70
CA HIS A 466 3.96 12.95 -32.30
C HIS A 466 3.48 13.40 -30.91
N TYR A 467 4.38 13.83 -30.01
CA TYR A 467 4.00 14.29 -28.66
C TYR A 467 2.98 15.46 -28.67
N LEU A 468 3.03 16.30 -29.71
CA LEU A 468 2.05 17.38 -29.92
C LEU A 468 0.65 16.87 -30.28
N ASN A 469 0.51 15.62 -30.73
CA ASN A 469 -0.80 15.00 -30.92
C ASN A 469 -1.47 14.68 -29.59
N GLN A 470 -0.74 14.54 -28.48
CA GLN A 470 -1.34 14.47 -27.15
C GLN A 470 -1.99 15.81 -26.76
N HIS A 471 -1.32 16.94 -27.09
CA HIS A 471 -1.90 18.27 -26.89
C HIS A 471 -3.07 18.55 -27.84
N GLY A 472 -2.98 18.10 -29.10
CA GLY A 472 -4.05 18.21 -30.09
C GLY A 472 -5.27 17.37 -29.74
N SER A 473 -5.10 16.15 -29.26
CA SER A 473 -6.22 15.28 -28.82
C SER A 473 -6.85 15.78 -27.53
N MET A 474 -6.06 16.30 -26.59
CA MET A 474 -6.55 17.04 -25.42
C MET A 474 -7.39 18.27 -25.80
N GLN A 475 -6.95 19.05 -26.79
CA GLN A 475 -7.68 20.20 -27.30
C GLN A 475 -8.93 19.79 -28.10
N LEU A 476 -8.89 18.69 -28.85
CA LEU A 476 -10.07 18.13 -29.51
C LEU A 476 -11.11 17.66 -28.52
N LEU A 477 -10.67 17.01 -27.44
CA LEU A 477 -11.53 16.59 -26.34
C LEU A 477 -12.14 17.80 -25.66
N HIS A 478 -11.34 18.86 -25.43
CA HIS A 478 -11.83 20.13 -24.91
C HIS A 478 -12.86 20.80 -25.85
N LEU A 479 -12.61 20.81 -27.16
CA LEU A 479 -13.51 21.40 -28.15
C LEU A 479 -14.81 20.60 -28.33
N HIS A 480 -14.73 19.27 -28.33
CA HIS A 480 -15.90 18.40 -28.34
C HIS A 480 -16.66 18.41 -27.01
N ALA A 481 -15.97 18.60 -25.88
CA ALA A 481 -16.55 18.76 -24.56
C ALA A 481 -17.38 20.04 -24.44
N ILE A 482 -16.84 21.17 -24.93
CA ILE A 482 -17.49 22.49 -24.82
C ILE A 482 -18.84 22.53 -25.56
N GLN A 483 -19.01 21.76 -26.64
CA GLN A 483 -20.28 21.71 -27.37
C GLN A 483 -21.18 20.57 -26.85
N GLY A 484 -21.76 20.78 -25.67
CA GLY A 484 -22.96 20.08 -25.21
C GLY A 484 -22.81 19.15 -24.00
N ASP A 485 -21.58 18.91 -23.49
CA ASP A 485 -21.34 18.06 -22.30
C ASP A 485 -22.15 16.72 -22.35
N GLU A 486 -22.26 16.11 -23.52
CA GLU A 486 -23.06 14.88 -23.71
C GLU A 486 -22.19 13.63 -23.45
N PHE A 487 -22.68 12.70 -22.62
CA PHE A 487 -22.02 11.42 -22.33
C PHE A 487 -21.54 10.68 -23.57
N GLU A 488 -22.37 10.63 -24.61
CA GLU A 488 -22.10 9.86 -25.82
C GLU A 488 -20.86 10.37 -26.57
N LYS A 489 -20.57 11.67 -26.48
CA LYS A 489 -19.37 12.26 -27.07
C LYS A 489 -18.10 11.80 -26.34
N TYR A 490 -18.14 11.72 -25.01
CA TYR A 490 -17.00 11.24 -24.21
C TYR A 490 -16.81 9.73 -24.31
N PHE A 491 -17.88 8.94 -24.39
CA PHE A 491 -17.77 7.49 -24.60
C PHE A 491 -17.16 7.16 -25.97
N ARG A 492 -17.60 7.82 -27.04
CA ARG A 492 -16.97 7.68 -28.37
C ARG A 492 -15.49 8.06 -28.33
N PHE A 493 -15.12 9.08 -27.57
CA PHE A 493 -13.71 9.44 -27.38
C PHE A 493 -12.92 8.34 -26.66
N GLN A 494 -13.49 7.74 -25.60
CA GLN A 494 -12.87 6.63 -24.87
C GLN A 494 -12.61 5.40 -25.75
N GLU A 495 -13.52 5.11 -26.67
CA GLU A 495 -13.40 3.98 -27.61
C GLU A 495 -12.36 4.23 -28.70
N ASN A 496 -12.31 5.45 -29.23
CA ASN A 496 -11.45 5.79 -30.38
C ASN A 496 -9.97 5.96 -30.00
N ASP A 497 -9.65 6.42 -28.79
CA ASP A 497 -8.27 6.76 -28.38
C ASP A 497 -7.81 6.06 -27.07
N PRO A 498 -7.73 4.72 -27.04
CA PRO A 498 -7.36 3.98 -25.84
C PRO A 498 -5.92 4.23 -25.41
N GLY A 499 -5.72 4.73 -24.18
CA GLY A 499 -4.40 4.90 -23.56
C GLY A 499 -3.75 6.27 -23.72
N THR A 500 -4.52 7.27 -24.15
CA THR A 500 -4.10 8.66 -24.14
C THR A 500 -4.46 9.34 -22.81
N PRO A 501 -3.71 10.35 -22.33
CA PRO A 501 -4.12 11.17 -21.18
C PRO A 501 -5.49 11.83 -21.37
N ALA A 502 -5.84 12.10 -22.64
CA ALA A 502 -7.13 12.64 -23.02
C ALA A 502 -8.26 11.68 -22.64
N ARG A 503 -8.11 10.36 -22.87
CA ARG A 503 -9.08 9.35 -22.41
C ARG A 503 -9.30 9.41 -20.91
N ASP A 504 -8.24 9.54 -20.12
CA ASP A 504 -8.37 9.58 -18.66
C ASP A 504 -9.16 10.83 -18.22
N LEU A 505 -8.97 11.97 -18.90
CA LEU A 505 -9.77 13.18 -18.67
C LEU A 505 -11.22 13.08 -19.15
N ALA A 506 -11.50 12.41 -20.27
CA ALA A 506 -12.87 12.09 -20.68
C ALA A 506 -13.59 11.25 -19.62
N ILE A 507 -12.91 10.24 -19.05
CA ILE A 507 -13.46 9.41 -17.97
C ILE A 507 -13.77 10.26 -16.74
N LEU A 508 -12.84 11.12 -16.31
CA LEU A 508 -13.08 12.03 -15.19
C LEU A 508 -14.28 12.96 -15.46
N ARG A 509 -14.41 13.49 -16.68
CA ARG A 509 -15.53 14.36 -17.05
C ARG A 509 -16.87 13.60 -17.08
N ILE A 510 -16.88 12.34 -17.55
CA ILE A 510 -18.05 11.46 -17.47
C ILE A 510 -18.49 11.30 -16.01
N HIS A 511 -17.55 11.08 -15.08
CA HIS A 511 -17.87 10.96 -13.66
C HIS A 511 -18.50 12.26 -13.11
N GLU A 512 -17.93 13.43 -13.44
CA GLU A 512 -18.47 14.72 -13.01
C GLU A 512 -19.88 14.98 -13.54
N LEU A 513 -20.14 14.68 -14.82
CA LEU A 513 -21.44 14.88 -15.43
C LEU A 513 -22.47 13.90 -14.85
N ALA A 514 -22.09 12.64 -14.62
CA ALA A 514 -22.95 11.63 -14.01
C ALA A 514 -23.31 12.02 -12.59
N PHE A 515 -22.33 12.46 -11.81
CA PHE A 515 -22.55 12.94 -10.46
C PHE A 515 -23.48 14.16 -10.46
N THR A 516 -23.23 15.14 -11.34
CA THR A 516 -24.05 16.35 -11.48
C THR A 516 -25.51 15.99 -11.77
N LYS A 517 -25.75 15.08 -12.72
CA LYS A 517 -27.09 14.62 -13.07
C LYS A 517 -27.79 13.94 -11.90
N VAL A 518 -27.08 13.11 -11.16
CA VAL A 518 -27.63 12.43 -9.99
C VAL A 518 -27.91 13.41 -8.85
N CYS A 519 -27.08 14.43 -8.66
CA CYS A 519 -27.36 15.53 -7.73
C CYS A 519 -28.61 16.33 -8.12
N GLN A 520 -28.89 16.50 -9.42
CA GLN A 520 -30.12 17.14 -9.90
C GLN A 520 -31.35 16.27 -9.66
N GLU A 521 -31.23 14.95 -9.81
CA GLU A 521 -32.31 14.00 -9.51
C GLU A 521 -32.58 13.91 -8.00
N ALA A 522 -31.56 14.14 -7.16
CA ALA A 522 -31.63 14.11 -5.70
C ALA A 522 -32.32 12.86 -5.15
N SER A 523 -32.07 11.71 -5.78
CA SER A 523 -32.67 10.43 -5.42
C SER A 523 -31.64 9.47 -4.85
N ILE A 524 -32.02 8.75 -3.80
CA ILE A 524 -31.18 7.73 -3.14
C ILE A 524 -30.73 6.68 -4.16
N GLU A 525 -31.66 6.20 -4.99
CA GLU A 525 -31.36 5.24 -6.06
C GLU A 525 -30.39 5.79 -7.10
N GLY A 526 -30.48 7.09 -7.44
CA GLY A 526 -29.56 7.74 -8.36
C GLY A 526 -28.13 7.72 -7.82
N PHE A 527 -27.96 8.08 -6.55
CA PHE A 527 -26.66 8.05 -5.88
C PHE A 527 -26.11 6.62 -5.75
N ASP A 528 -26.95 5.64 -5.45
CA ASP A 528 -26.55 4.23 -5.44
C ASP A 528 -26.07 3.75 -6.80
N LYS A 529 -26.84 4.06 -7.87
CA LYS A 529 -26.45 3.72 -9.25
C LYS A 529 -25.14 4.40 -9.63
N PHE A 530 -24.90 5.63 -9.19
CA PHE A 530 -23.64 6.32 -9.41
C PHE A 530 -22.46 5.58 -8.75
N CYS A 531 -22.57 5.26 -7.46
CA CYS A 531 -21.52 4.56 -6.73
C CYS A 531 -21.23 3.17 -7.31
N HIS A 532 -22.26 2.46 -7.80
CA HIS A 532 -22.10 1.17 -8.49
C HIS A 532 -21.46 1.29 -9.86
N ALA A 533 -21.85 2.29 -10.65
CA ALA A 533 -21.33 2.49 -12.00
C ALA A 533 -19.87 2.97 -11.99
N PHE A 534 -19.47 3.73 -10.98
CA PHE A 534 -18.16 4.37 -10.88
C PHE A 534 -17.45 4.04 -9.55
N PRO A 535 -17.11 2.77 -9.30
CA PRO A 535 -16.38 2.40 -8.09
C PRO A 535 -15.00 3.08 -8.11
N GLY A 536 -14.73 3.91 -7.09
CA GLY A 536 -13.47 4.65 -6.96
C GLY A 536 -13.43 6.01 -7.64
N ALA A 537 -14.53 6.51 -8.21
CA ALA A 537 -14.61 7.93 -8.56
C ALA A 537 -14.46 8.79 -7.30
N LEU A 538 -13.79 9.94 -7.42
CA LEU A 538 -13.59 10.87 -6.32
C LEU A 538 -14.93 11.31 -5.70
N GLN A 539 -15.95 11.42 -6.54
CA GLN A 539 -17.31 11.82 -6.15
C GLN A 539 -18.11 10.69 -5.48
N SER A 540 -17.65 9.44 -5.51
CA SER A 540 -18.42 8.30 -4.95
C SER A 540 -18.60 8.42 -3.43
N ALA A 541 -17.61 8.97 -2.72
CA ALA A 541 -17.75 9.27 -1.29
C ALA A 541 -18.83 10.34 -1.03
N GLN A 542 -18.88 11.37 -1.88
CA GLN A 542 -19.89 12.43 -1.77
C GLN A 542 -21.29 11.92 -2.17
N ALA A 543 -21.40 11.11 -3.22
CA ALA A 543 -22.65 10.46 -3.62
C ALA A 543 -23.18 9.55 -2.51
N PHE A 544 -22.31 8.76 -1.88
CA PHE A 544 -22.67 7.94 -0.73
C PHE A 544 -23.20 8.79 0.43
N GLN A 545 -22.52 9.88 0.77
CA GLN A 545 -22.95 10.77 1.84
C GLN A 545 -24.28 11.45 1.52
N ASN A 546 -24.49 11.91 0.28
CA ASN A 546 -25.78 12.49 -0.13
C ASN A 546 -26.92 11.45 -0.06
N ALA A 547 -26.68 10.20 -0.45
CA ALA A 547 -27.66 9.12 -0.32
C ALA A 547 -27.99 8.81 1.15
N TYR A 548 -26.96 8.83 2.00
CA TYR A 548 -27.08 8.67 3.45
C TYR A 548 -27.94 9.77 4.06
N ASP A 549 -27.62 11.03 3.77
CA ASP A 549 -28.32 12.18 4.32
C ASP A 549 -29.80 12.17 3.90
N LEU A 550 -30.09 11.88 2.62
CA LEU A 550 -31.48 11.79 2.12
C LEU A 550 -32.28 10.65 2.76
N GLU A 551 -31.69 9.47 2.94
CA GLU A 551 -32.36 8.34 3.61
C GLU A 551 -32.64 8.67 5.08
N LEU A 552 -31.69 9.32 5.76
CA LEU A 552 -31.80 9.73 7.15
C LEU A 552 -32.85 10.84 7.34
N GLU A 553 -32.85 11.86 6.49
CA GLU A 553 -33.87 12.93 6.49
C GLU A 553 -35.26 12.38 6.27
N ARG A 554 -35.43 11.48 5.29
CA ARG A 554 -36.70 10.79 5.05
C ARG A 554 -37.16 10.03 6.29
N ALA A 555 -36.27 9.27 6.92
CA ALA A 555 -36.61 8.51 8.12
C ALA A 555 -37.00 9.41 9.30
N ARG A 556 -36.24 10.48 9.56
CA ARG A 556 -36.55 11.47 10.59
C ARG A 556 -37.89 12.13 10.36
N PHE A 557 -38.18 12.53 9.12
CA PHE A 557 -39.49 13.09 8.75
C PHE A 557 -40.63 12.11 9.05
N GLU A 558 -40.48 10.83 8.69
CA GLU A 558 -41.49 9.80 8.97
C GLU A 558 -41.69 9.54 10.48
N ILE A 559 -40.64 9.67 11.29
CA ILE A 559 -40.70 9.52 12.76
C ILE A 559 -41.41 10.72 13.40
N GLU A 560 -41.03 11.94 13.01
CA GLU A 560 -41.57 13.18 13.56
C GLU A 560 -43.09 13.31 13.33
N HIS A 561 -43.57 12.85 12.17
CA HIS A 561 -44.97 12.94 11.78
C HIS A 561 -45.83 11.75 12.23
N ALA A 562 -45.26 10.77 12.95
CA ALA A 562 -46.00 9.62 13.43
C ALA A 562 -46.73 9.91 14.75
N SER A 563 -47.90 9.29 14.95
CA SER A 563 -48.65 9.40 16.21
C SER A 563 -47.91 8.80 17.42
N ASP A 564 -47.00 7.86 17.17
CA ASP A 564 -46.14 7.22 18.17
C ASP A 564 -44.71 7.14 17.57
N PRO A 565 -43.86 8.16 17.84
CA PRO A 565 -42.53 8.26 17.26
C PRO A 565 -41.62 7.08 17.59
N ASP A 566 -41.65 6.57 18.83
CA ASP A 566 -40.78 5.47 19.25
C ASP A 566 -41.16 4.16 18.55
N LYS A 567 -42.47 3.88 18.42
CA LYS A 567 -42.93 2.72 17.64
C LYS A 567 -42.57 2.84 16.17
N LYS A 568 -42.68 4.03 15.58
CA LYS A 568 -42.33 4.28 14.17
C LYS A 568 -40.82 4.17 13.93
N LEU A 569 -40.01 4.68 14.86
CA LEU A 569 -38.55 4.52 14.86
C LEU A 569 -38.16 3.03 14.82
N GLU A 570 -38.72 2.21 15.71
CA GLU A 570 -38.43 0.77 15.74
C GLU A 570 -38.91 0.07 14.44
N GLN A 571 -40.04 0.49 13.86
CA GLN A 571 -40.50 -0.02 12.57
C GLN A 571 -39.56 0.32 11.42
N ILE A 572 -39.09 1.57 11.32
CA ILE A 572 -38.15 2.00 10.29
C ILE A 572 -36.81 1.28 10.47
N ALA A 573 -36.30 1.20 11.71
CA ALA A 573 -35.05 0.52 12.01
C ALA A 573 -35.10 -0.96 11.60
N ASN A 574 -36.21 -1.66 11.89
CA ASN A 574 -36.42 -3.03 11.42
C ASN A 574 -36.49 -3.10 9.87
N GLY A 575 -37.09 -2.11 9.22
CA GLY A 575 -37.08 -1.98 7.76
C GLY A 575 -35.66 -1.85 7.19
N PHE A 576 -34.83 -0.97 7.77
CA PHE A 576 -33.43 -0.83 7.39
C PHE A 576 -32.62 -2.10 7.62
N TYR A 577 -32.85 -2.81 8.73
CA TYR A 577 -32.19 -4.09 8.99
C TYR A 577 -32.51 -5.15 7.92
N VAL A 578 -33.78 -5.25 7.50
CA VAL A 578 -34.18 -6.19 6.44
C VAL A 578 -33.54 -5.80 5.10
N GLN A 579 -33.62 -4.52 4.73
CA GLN A 579 -32.99 -4.01 3.50
C GLN A 579 -31.48 -4.20 3.50
N TRP A 580 -30.83 -4.00 4.65
CA TRP A 580 -29.40 -4.23 4.85
C TRP A 580 -29.02 -5.68 4.56
N ARG A 581 -29.76 -6.64 5.13
CA ARG A 581 -29.54 -8.07 4.89
C ARG A 581 -29.76 -8.45 3.43
N ASP A 582 -30.79 -7.90 2.80
CA ASP A 582 -31.08 -8.19 1.40
C ASP A 582 -30.04 -7.57 0.47
N ALA A 583 -29.54 -6.36 0.78
CA ALA A 583 -28.42 -5.75 0.08
C ALA A 583 -27.14 -6.60 0.20
N LEU A 584 -26.83 -7.13 1.38
CA LEU A 584 -25.71 -8.06 1.57
C LEU A 584 -25.88 -9.34 0.73
N ARG A 585 -27.08 -9.93 0.71
CA ARG A 585 -27.37 -11.12 -0.12
C ARG A 585 -27.20 -10.86 -1.61
N GLN A 586 -27.60 -9.68 -2.06
CA GLN A 586 -27.45 -9.23 -3.45
C GLN A 586 -26.03 -8.75 -3.79
N LYS A 587 -25.10 -8.76 -2.81
CA LYS A 587 -23.75 -8.19 -2.93
C LYS A 587 -23.75 -6.70 -3.28
N ASN A 588 -24.80 -5.98 -2.91
CA ASN A 588 -24.87 -4.53 -3.00
C ASN A 588 -24.22 -3.91 -1.76
N ILE A 589 -22.88 -3.87 -1.77
CA ILE A 589 -22.07 -3.47 -0.62
C ILE A 589 -22.33 -2.01 -0.24
N ILE A 590 -22.52 -1.13 -1.23
CA ILE A 590 -22.75 0.31 -1.02
C ILE A 590 -24.04 0.55 -0.22
N VAL A 591 -25.16 -0.08 -0.61
CA VAL A 591 -26.43 0.05 0.11
C VAL A 591 -26.33 -0.57 1.50
N ALA A 592 -25.67 -1.73 1.61
CA ALA A 592 -25.47 -2.37 2.91
C ALA A 592 -24.63 -1.49 3.85
N GLU A 593 -23.56 -0.86 3.36
CA GLU A 593 -22.72 0.03 4.16
C GLU A 593 -23.47 1.29 4.60
N ARG A 594 -24.28 1.90 3.72
CA ARG A 594 -25.14 3.04 4.08
C ARG A 594 -26.10 2.67 5.20
N LEU A 595 -26.86 1.59 5.02
CA LEU A 595 -27.89 1.19 5.99
C LEU A 595 -27.28 0.75 7.32
N TRP A 596 -26.12 0.10 7.29
CA TRP A 596 -25.35 -0.21 8.49
C TRP A 596 -24.97 1.06 9.24
N LYS A 597 -24.39 2.05 8.54
CA LYS A 597 -23.98 3.33 9.12
C LYS A 597 -25.16 4.04 9.79
N ILE A 598 -26.33 4.08 9.15
CA ILE A 598 -27.55 4.67 9.74
C ILE A 598 -27.95 3.93 11.02
N LEU A 599 -27.91 2.60 11.02
CA LEU A 599 -28.32 1.80 12.18
C LEU A 599 -27.35 1.90 13.37
N THR A 600 -26.05 2.06 13.13
CA THR A 600 -25.02 1.99 14.18
C THR A 600 -24.50 3.36 14.63
N GLU A 601 -24.35 4.33 13.73
CA GLU A 601 -23.74 5.63 14.04
C GLU A 601 -24.76 6.69 14.45
N GLU A 602 -26.00 6.62 13.95
CA GLU A 602 -27.03 7.59 14.32
C GLU A 602 -27.61 7.30 15.70
N THR A 603 -27.58 8.33 16.55
CA THR A 603 -28.03 8.25 17.95
C THR A 603 -29.49 7.86 18.09
N ASP A 604 -30.32 8.20 17.09
CA ASP A 604 -31.75 7.89 17.11
C ASP A 604 -31.98 6.38 16.93
N PHE A 605 -31.15 5.73 16.10
CA PHE A 605 -31.32 4.34 15.69
C PHE A 605 -30.52 3.35 16.54
N ASN A 606 -29.39 3.76 17.12
CA ASN A 606 -28.50 2.85 17.85
C ASN A 606 -29.16 2.16 19.07
N ARG A 607 -30.22 2.76 19.64
CA ARG A 607 -30.99 2.24 20.76
C ARG A 607 -32.06 1.20 20.39
N THR A 608 -32.29 0.98 19.09
CA THR A 608 -33.31 0.04 18.59
C THR A 608 -32.83 -1.41 18.64
N GLN A 609 -33.77 -2.36 18.69
CA GLN A 609 -33.39 -3.78 18.63
C GLN A 609 -32.76 -4.14 17.27
N ALA A 610 -33.17 -3.46 16.20
CA ALA A 610 -32.62 -3.63 14.88
C ALA A 610 -31.12 -3.28 14.81
N ALA A 611 -30.70 -2.20 15.47
CA ALA A 611 -29.28 -1.83 15.57
C ALA A 611 -28.44 -2.90 16.26
N SER A 612 -28.89 -3.39 17.43
CA SER A 612 -28.22 -4.49 18.14
C SER A 612 -28.11 -5.77 17.28
N ARG A 613 -29.18 -6.16 16.58
CA ARG A 613 -29.15 -7.32 15.67
C ARG A 613 -28.21 -7.13 14.47
N THR A 614 -28.05 -5.89 14.02
CA THR A 614 -27.13 -5.53 12.93
C THR A 614 -25.69 -5.66 13.39
N GLN A 615 -25.38 -5.12 14.57
CA GLN A 615 -24.05 -5.25 15.18
C GLN A 615 -23.69 -6.73 15.41
N ASP A 616 -24.58 -7.51 16.05
CA ASP A 616 -24.37 -8.95 16.27
C ASP A 616 -24.13 -9.72 14.96
N ALA A 617 -24.83 -9.34 13.89
CA ALA A 617 -24.64 -9.96 12.59
C ALA A 617 -23.28 -9.60 11.98
N ARG A 618 -22.82 -8.36 12.15
CA ARG A 618 -21.49 -7.94 11.70
C ARG A 618 -20.39 -8.63 12.50
N ASP A 619 -20.48 -8.66 13.82
CA ASP A 619 -19.51 -9.30 14.69
C ASP A 619 -19.37 -10.80 14.37
N ARG A 620 -20.48 -11.48 14.05
CA ARG A 620 -20.44 -12.88 13.58
C ARG A 620 -19.72 -13.05 12.25
N ASP A 621 -19.90 -12.13 11.31
CA ASP A 621 -19.25 -12.22 10.00
C ASP A 621 -17.76 -11.86 10.10
N ASP A 622 -17.39 -10.87 10.92
CA ASP A 622 -15.99 -10.53 11.20
C ASP A 622 -15.28 -11.68 11.93
N TYR A 623 -15.95 -12.31 12.91
CA TYR A 623 -15.45 -13.52 13.56
C TYR A 623 -15.24 -14.67 12.57
N ARG A 624 -16.18 -14.91 11.64
CA ARG A 624 -16.03 -15.91 10.57
C ARG A 624 -14.85 -15.60 9.65
N ALA A 625 -14.66 -14.34 9.27
CA ALA A 625 -13.55 -13.91 8.44
C ALA A 625 -12.20 -14.14 9.15
N GLN A 626 -12.13 -13.83 10.45
CA GLN A 626 -10.97 -14.11 11.28
C GLN A 626 -10.69 -15.62 11.39
N MET A 627 -11.71 -16.45 11.59
CA MET A 627 -11.56 -17.90 11.63
C MET A 627 -11.06 -18.48 10.30
N LEU A 628 -11.55 -17.97 9.16
CA LEU A 628 -11.05 -18.36 7.84
C LEU A 628 -9.58 -17.95 7.63
N LYS A 629 -9.19 -16.77 8.12
CA LYS A 629 -7.79 -16.32 8.10
C LYS A 629 -6.90 -17.26 8.92
N ILE A 630 -7.31 -17.58 10.15
CA ILE A 630 -6.59 -18.52 11.03
C ILE A 630 -6.49 -19.90 10.36
N GLN A 631 -7.55 -20.40 9.74
CA GLN A 631 -7.52 -21.67 9.01
C GLN A 631 -6.55 -21.64 7.83
N LYS A 632 -6.52 -20.53 7.07
CA LYS A 632 -5.57 -20.34 5.97
C LYS A 632 -4.12 -20.34 6.47
N GLU A 633 -3.83 -19.58 7.53
CA GLU A 633 -2.50 -19.53 8.16
C GLU A 633 -2.09 -20.91 8.69
N ARG A 634 -3.00 -21.65 9.33
CA ARG A 634 -2.77 -23.03 9.77
C ARG A 634 -2.42 -23.95 8.59
N ASN A 635 -3.16 -23.86 7.48
CA ASN A 635 -2.88 -24.66 6.28
C ASN A 635 -1.54 -24.31 5.63
N GLU A 636 -1.16 -23.03 5.64
CA GLU A 636 0.17 -22.59 5.18
C GLU A 636 1.29 -23.15 6.07
N ILE A 637 1.10 -23.15 7.39
CA ILE A 637 2.05 -23.75 8.35
C ILE A 637 2.17 -25.26 8.12
N LEU A 638 1.06 -25.98 7.97
CA LEU A 638 1.07 -27.42 7.68
C LEU A 638 1.82 -27.73 6.39
N THR A 639 1.58 -26.95 5.33
CA THR A 639 2.31 -27.10 4.05
C THR A 639 3.81 -26.88 4.22
N ARG A 640 4.24 -25.93 5.07
CA ARG A 640 5.65 -25.71 5.39
C ARG A 640 6.25 -26.88 6.18
N ILE A 641 5.52 -27.44 7.15
CA ILE A 641 5.96 -28.60 7.92
C ILE A 641 6.16 -29.80 6.99
N GLU A 642 5.21 -30.07 6.09
CA GLU A 642 5.34 -31.13 5.10
C GLU A 642 6.53 -30.94 4.15
N HIS A 643 6.85 -29.69 3.81
CA HIS A 643 8.03 -29.37 3.01
C HIS A 643 9.32 -29.67 3.78
N ILE A 644 9.44 -29.20 5.02
CA ILE A 644 10.61 -29.47 5.90
C ILE A 644 10.79 -30.97 6.12
N GLN A 645 9.71 -31.72 6.36
CA GLN A 645 9.76 -33.17 6.51
C GLN A 645 10.26 -33.87 5.23
N ARG A 646 9.85 -33.40 4.06
CA ARG A 646 10.36 -33.91 2.77
C ARG A 646 11.83 -33.61 2.58
N GLU A 647 12.30 -32.42 2.96
CA GLU A 647 13.73 -32.07 2.91
C GLU A 647 14.55 -32.92 3.89
N GLN A 648 14.08 -33.10 5.13
CA GLN A 648 14.74 -33.95 6.12
C GLN A 648 14.81 -35.41 5.64
N LEU A 649 13.75 -35.93 5.03
CA LEU A 649 13.74 -37.27 4.45
C LEU A 649 14.73 -37.39 3.27
N ALA A 650 14.86 -36.36 2.44
CA ALA A 650 15.84 -36.34 1.36
C ALA A 650 17.28 -36.36 1.89
N VAL A 651 17.59 -35.55 2.90
CA VAL A 651 18.91 -35.54 3.57
C VAL A 651 19.20 -36.89 4.22
N ALA A 652 18.22 -37.48 4.91
CA ALA A 652 18.38 -38.80 5.54
C ALA A 652 18.67 -39.90 4.50
N ARG A 653 18.03 -39.83 3.32
CA ARG A 653 18.31 -40.77 2.21
C ARG A 653 19.72 -40.59 1.65
N GLU A 654 20.18 -39.36 1.48
CA GLU A 654 21.54 -39.07 1.02
C GLU A 654 22.59 -39.59 2.02
N GLN A 655 22.39 -39.34 3.32
CA GLN A 655 23.26 -39.88 4.37
C GLN A 655 23.29 -41.40 4.39
N LEU A 656 22.12 -42.05 4.21
CA LEU A 656 22.04 -43.50 4.11
C LEU A 656 22.80 -44.04 2.89
N GLN A 657 22.71 -43.36 1.75
CA GLN A 657 23.47 -43.73 0.55
C GLN A 657 24.99 -43.61 0.78
N VAL A 658 25.46 -42.50 1.36
CA VAL A 658 26.88 -42.33 1.73
C VAL A 658 27.35 -43.42 2.69
N ALA A 659 26.51 -43.80 3.66
CA ALA A 659 26.81 -44.90 4.58
C ALA A 659 26.89 -46.27 3.87
N TYR A 660 26.04 -46.52 2.87
CA TYR A 660 26.13 -47.74 2.05
C TYR A 660 27.40 -47.76 1.20
N GLU A 661 27.76 -46.65 0.57
CA GLU A 661 29.00 -46.51 -0.21
C GLU A 661 30.25 -46.70 0.66
N ALA A 662 30.28 -46.08 1.85
CA ALA A 662 31.35 -46.26 2.81
C ALA A 662 31.49 -47.72 3.27
N ASN A 663 30.37 -48.41 3.53
CA ASN A 663 30.37 -49.83 3.86
C ASN A 663 30.84 -50.72 2.69
N ALA A 664 30.52 -50.38 1.45
CA ALA A 664 31.02 -51.08 0.28
C ALA A 664 32.55 -50.96 0.16
N ILE A 665 33.09 -49.75 0.31
CA ILE A 665 34.53 -49.49 0.32
C ILE A 665 35.22 -50.26 1.45
N ALA A 666 34.63 -50.30 2.65
CA ALA A 666 35.18 -51.04 3.78
C ALA A 666 35.23 -52.57 3.53
N ARG A 667 34.20 -53.14 2.88
CA ARG A 667 34.19 -54.56 2.50
C ARG A 667 35.28 -54.86 1.47
N ASP A 668 35.43 -54.02 0.45
CA ASP A 668 36.47 -54.17 -0.57
C ASP A 668 37.87 -54.06 0.04
N GLY A 669 38.06 -53.11 0.96
CA GLY A 669 39.31 -52.97 1.74
C GLY A 669 39.64 -54.24 2.55
N ASN A 670 38.66 -54.80 3.26
CA ASN A 670 38.83 -56.06 4.00
C ASN A 670 39.14 -57.24 3.08
N ALA A 671 38.52 -57.31 1.89
CA ALA A 671 38.83 -58.35 0.90
C ALA A 671 40.27 -58.25 0.38
N ILE A 672 40.78 -57.03 0.16
CA ILE A 672 42.19 -56.79 -0.22
C ILE A 672 43.15 -57.21 0.89
N LEU A 673 42.87 -56.82 2.14
CA LEU A 673 43.68 -57.23 3.30
C LEU A 673 43.71 -58.75 3.46
N GLY A 674 42.57 -59.42 3.25
CA GLY A 674 42.49 -60.88 3.21
C GLY A 674 43.42 -61.51 2.16
N ARG A 675 43.47 -60.94 0.94
CA ARG A 675 44.38 -61.40 -0.13
C ARG A 675 45.85 -61.17 0.24
N ILE A 676 46.18 -60.02 0.82
CA ILE A 676 47.55 -59.71 1.27
C ILE A 676 48.00 -60.71 2.34
N ASN A 677 47.17 -60.98 3.35
CA ASN A 677 47.49 -61.98 4.39
C ASN A 677 47.63 -63.40 3.81
N GLY A 678 46.78 -63.78 2.85
CA GLY A 678 46.92 -65.04 2.13
C GLY A 678 48.28 -65.17 1.42
N ASN A 679 48.68 -64.13 0.70
CA ASN A 679 49.97 -64.09 0.01
C ASN A 679 51.16 -64.11 0.99
N LEU A 680 51.09 -63.35 2.08
CA LEU A 680 52.12 -63.36 3.13
C LEU A 680 52.29 -64.74 3.77
N ASN A 681 51.19 -65.46 4.01
CA ASN A 681 51.25 -66.82 4.54
C ASN A 681 51.85 -67.81 3.52
N SER A 682 51.56 -67.64 2.23
CA SER A 682 52.19 -68.43 1.17
C SER A 682 53.71 -68.19 1.11
N ILE A 683 54.15 -66.93 1.19
CA ILE A 683 55.58 -66.58 1.26
C ILE A 683 56.25 -67.18 2.50
N LYS A 684 55.62 -67.08 3.67
CA LYS A 684 56.14 -67.71 4.91
C LYS A 684 56.32 -69.22 4.74
N GLY A 685 55.36 -69.90 4.11
CA GLY A 685 55.45 -71.33 3.82
C GLY A 685 56.64 -71.69 2.92
N ILE A 686 56.90 -70.88 1.89
CA ILE A 686 58.07 -71.06 1.02
C ILE A 686 59.36 -70.85 1.82
N VAL A 687 59.47 -69.78 2.59
CA VAL A 687 60.68 -69.47 3.38
C VAL A 687 60.97 -70.54 4.43
N SER A 688 59.95 -71.15 5.06
CA SER A 688 60.15 -72.24 6.01
C SER A 688 60.56 -73.57 5.39
N GLY A 689 60.41 -73.72 4.07
CA GLY A 689 60.83 -74.92 3.33
C GLY A 689 62.25 -74.85 2.78
N TRP A 690 62.85 -73.66 2.77
CA TRP A 690 64.28 -73.44 2.52
C TRP A 690 65.06 -73.55 3.82
#